data_AF-F0ZWC4-F1
#
_entry.id   AF-F0ZWC4-F1
#
_cell.length_a   1.000
_cell.length_b   1.000
_cell.length_c   1.000
_cell.angle_alpha   90.00
_cell.angle_beta   90.00
_cell.angle_gamma   90.00
#
_symmetry.space_group_name_H-M   'P 1'
#
loop_
_entity.id
_entity.type
_entity.pdbx_description
1 polymer ?
#
loop_
_entity_poly.entity_id
_entity_poly.type
_entity_poly.pdbx_seq_one_letter_code
_entity_poly.pdbx_strand_id
1 'polypeptide(L)'
;STHTYDRLINIVGIINEFTNGVAIILDKVKCGRYISFDSESLKYTGHLFLFSKILKPTQENKVFYHQLFNKYPKYFLLPERLLPVIVNGHNIFAFGLFVEYFNFSKNQVKEILKKELPDFKIQHYQSFKIFQYLKENYSLPESNDELDIRTLSLFNSTFKFKQLIKLCKIITKYRLYDNNFSKFRDISTPNQKKFIKNKILSLEEIEQIENIFTKQQLNLTIIDLIKSIYSNNNNNNNNNNNNNNNNLFSINSIISTNLPSSSNNNSNNNNNNNNKLKNLIFKFVKMFYSISKIDKPPRYYIMFKSPDYIKKKFKEKNLKIYEYYEEYLERCYSTSEQIEFIEEQIQDYRRHESQKEENMRINKLVSLFENEEKSEEGLDPHDDSSEPDFFEINSDELDEDINLNQEENLVSEAFIDFFNDIEKKDEHFPILNLILAVLELDNIKSIRYIFNNHFDTAKTFLYSYRKEHIKAIKSTKTLDFFFDTFHLNNFLFQDRNSYWYYLTSLPLIEHYEQKMGSLNRILTIDNHPSNYEINGIPPEEKENSFSLELLLRGLSKTRPSIKITDTTPKTTTTTTTTTTTTVPAKPISNPNNLSIKDKFLNSDYSQNSTATFNSTFFNSSNNHYFDTNSSNHFLNKNKNNYNSNNSLFFDINKNINNFNNLSNLKNLNPKINNNNDINIFNNSKPIYAIGNISINSFSKLFEECIIKHKQDLIISAFINFNVGKINFDKIFSDKIIVSKLHKIGHWVFSNCENIPDITSHKVRLPVKFNQDGQEKTIIIKMMLSQMVRLLYACGRFSEIFKIKIPIVLSRIFFIPLIEVVSFSIHYSVRFIEEMIKYFYRSKESIKIQKPISEANVILSEDHEHIIEKIILISFHMAAVKGNLPIFNFVFLKFPNFLKKKIKNNNNNIHNEGIYDIKELKEILRIALVSNSLEIIQILLKCGITKTKKEVQALPGTSLVLEYFKNDFK
;
A
#
# COMPACT_ATOMS: atom_id res chain seq x y z
N SER A 1 -11.67 -21.90 21.36
CA SER A 1 -10.21 -21.85 21.56
C SER A 1 -9.83 -20.49 22.10
N THR A 2 -9.40 -20.40 23.36
CA THR A 2 -8.86 -19.17 23.94
C THR A 2 -7.52 -18.87 23.28
N HIS A 3 -7.45 -17.82 22.45
CA HIS A 3 -6.21 -17.39 21.81
C HIS A 3 -5.25 -16.83 22.86
N THR A 4 -4.36 -17.67 23.41
CA THR A 4 -3.31 -17.22 24.33
C THR A 4 -2.20 -16.50 23.53
N TYR A 5 -1.52 -15.54 24.17
CA TYR A 5 -0.41 -14.79 23.57
C TYR A 5 0.82 -15.66 23.26
N ASP A 6 0.79 -16.97 23.48
CA ASP A 6 1.95 -17.86 23.32
C ASP A 6 2.42 -17.95 21.86
N ARG A 7 1.51 -17.82 20.90
CA ARG A 7 1.84 -17.84 19.46
C ARG A 7 2.50 -16.56 18.96
N LEU A 8 2.44 -15.48 19.75
CA LEU A 8 3.04 -14.20 19.40
C LEU A 8 4.52 -14.24 19.75
N ILE A 9 5.38 -14.59 18.79
CA ILE A 9 6.81 -14.79 19.05
C ILE A 9 7.67 -13.66 18.50
N ASN A 10 7.31 -13.07 17.36
CA ASN A 10 8.13 -12.07 16.69
C ASN A 10 7.85 -10.65 17.23
N ILE A 11 8.87 -9.95 17.73
CA ILE A 11 8.73 -8.59 18.30
C ILE A 11 8.15 -7.60 17.30
N VAL A 12 8.62 -7.63 16.04
CA VAL A 12 8.18 -6.71 14.99
C VAL A 12 6.71 -6.95 14.68
N GLY A 13 6.30 -8.21 14.51
CA GLY A 13 4.91 -8.60 14.34
C GLY A 13 4.03 -8.15 15.52
N ILE A 14 4.49 -8.37 16.76
CA ILE A 14 3.74 -7.95 17.95
C ILE A 14 3.53 -6.44 17.99
N ILE A 15 4.57 -5.64 17.73
CA ILE A 15 4.48 -4.17 17.80
C ILE A 15 3.61 -3.60 16.68
N ASN A 16 3.68 -4.18 15.48
CA ASN A 16 2.98 -3.64 14.31
C ASN A 16 1.53 -4.11 14.22
N GLU A 17 1.22 -5.33 14.63
CA GLU A 17 -0.12 -5.91 14.50
C GLU A 17 -1.03 -5.63 15.71
N PHE A 18 -0.46 -5.29 16.88
CA PHE A 18 -1.23 -5.12 18.11
C PHE A 18 -1.06 -3.71 18.69
N THR A 19 -2.19 -3.03 18.92
CA THR A 19 -2.22 -1.70 19.55
C THR A 19 -1.63 -1.70 20.97
N ASN A 20 -1.70 -2.84 21.67
CA ASN A 20 -1.08 -3.08 22.97
C ASN A 20 0.24 -3.88 22.89
N GLY A 21 0.90 -3.92 21.72
CA GLY A 21 2.09 -4.74 21.49
C GLY A 21 3.22 -4.53 22.51
N VAL A 22 3.42 -3.30 23.00
CA VAL A 22 4.40 -3.01 24.07
C VAL A 22 4.05 -3.76 25.35
N ALA A 23 2.78 -3.75 25.77
CA ALA A 23 2.34 -4.45 26.98
C ALA A 23 2.52 -5.98 26.84
N ILE A 24 2.27 -6.53 25.65
CA ILE A 24 2.49 -7.95 25.36
C ILE A 24 3.98 -8.31 25.49
N ILE A 25 4.89 -7.47 24.99
CA ILE A 25 6.33 -7.70 25.12
C ILE A 25 6.79 -7.60 26.57
N LEU A 26 6.33 -6.58 27.30
CA LEU A 26 6.64 -6.42 28.73
C LEU A 26 6.22 -7.68 29.50
N ASP A 27 5.01 -8.19 29.28
CA ASP A 27 4.50 -9.39 29.93
C ASP A 27 5.29 -10.65 29.55
N LYS A 28 5.64 -10.81 28.27
CA LYS A 28 6.45 -11.95 27.81
C LYS A 28 7.83 -11.98 28.45
N VAL A 29 8.51 -10.84 28.52
CA VAL A 29 9.82 -10.73 29.16
C VAL A 29 9.70 -10.94 30.67
N LYS A 30 8.67 -10.38 31.30
CA LYS A 30 8.36 -10.61 32.71
C LYS A 30 8.11 -12.08 33.02
N CYS A 31 7.45 -12.82 32.12
CA CYS A 31 7.19 -14.26 32.27
C CYS A 31 8.33 -15.14 31.75
N GLY A 32 9.35 -14.60 31.08
CA GLY A 32 10.41 -15.38 30.44
C GLY A 32 9.93 -16.26 29.27
N ARG A 33 8.84 -15.87 28.59
CA ARG A 33 8.29 -16.63 27.45
C ARG A 33 9.14 -16.41 26.21
N TYR A 34 9.14 -17.36 25.29
CA TYR A 34 9.90 -17.22 24.04
C TYR A 34 9.48 -15.96 23.26
N ILE A 35 10.48 -15.16 22.86
CA ILE A 35 10.36 -14.05 21.92
C ILE A 35 11.54 -14.14 20.94
N SER A 36 11.31 -13.83 19.68
CA SER A 36 12.33 -13.73 18.64
C SER A 36 12.55 -12.27 18.27
N PHE A 37 13.83 -11.91 18.19
CA PHE A 37 14.32 -10.61 17.71
C PHE A 37 14.70 -10.65 16.23
N ASP A 38 14.54 -11.83 15.61
CA ASP A 38 14.97 -12.09 14.25
C ASP A 38 14.05 -11.32 13.29
N SER A 39 14.68 -10.54 12.44
CA SER A 39 14.09 -9.96 11.25
C SER A 39 14.92 -10.50 10.09
N GLU A 40 14.27 -10.87 9.00
CA GLU A 40 14.93 -11.30 7.77
C GLU A 40 15.86 -10.21 7.19
N SER A 41 15.76 -8.97 7.68
CA SER A 41 16.68 -7.88 7.34
C SER A 41 17.45 -7.33 8.55
N LEU A 42 18.75 -7.06 8.34
CA LEU A 42 19.64 -6.41 9.31
C LEU A 42 19.21 -4.98 9.68
N LYS A 43 18.46 -4.29 8.82
CA LYS A 43 17.98 -2.91 9.06
C LYS A 43 16.77 -2.83 10.01
N TYR A 44 16.03 -3.92 10.18
CA TYR A 44 14.77 -3.94 10.94
C TYR A 44 14.78 -4.97 12.07
N THR A 45 15.88 -5.07 12.81
CA THR A 45 15.97 -6.03 13.91
C THR A 45 14.89 -5.76 14.96
N GLY A 46 14.39 -6.84 15.59
CA GLY A 46 13.46 -6.72 16.72
C GLY A 46 14.04 -5.86 17.86
N HIS A 47 15.36 -5.80 17.98
CA HIS A 47 16.09 -4.93 18.89
C HIS A 47 15.79 -3.45 18.63
N LEU A 48 15.96 -2.99 17.38
CA LEU A 48 15.73 -1.60 17.01
C LEU A 48 14.28 -1.17 17.31
N PHE A 49 13.31 -2.01 16.92
CA PHE A 49 11.90 -1.76 17.21
C PHE A 49 11.63 -1.68 18.71
N LEU A 50 12.17 -2.62 19.50
CA LEU A 50 12.01 -2.63 20.94
C LEU A 50 12.55 -1.36 21.60
N PHE A 51 13.79 -0.99 21.28
CA PHE A 51 14.42 0.20 21.84
C PHE A 51 13.70 1.48 21.42
N SER A 52 13.11 1.55 20.22
CA SER A 52 12.34 2.72 19.77
C SER A 52 11.00 2.93 20.49
N LYS A 53 10.45 1.90 21.16
CA LYS A 53 9.10 1.96 21.77
C LYS A 53 9.12 2.17 23.29
N ILE A 54 10.10 1.62 24.02
CA ILE A 54 10.13 1.64 25.49
C ILE A 54 11.12 2.71 25.99
N LEU A 55 10.76 3.98 25.81
CA LEU A 55 11.68 5.12 26.00
C LEU A 55 11.66 5.76 27.40
N LYS A 56 10.62 5.49 28.21
CA LYS A 56 10.38 6.23 29.45
C LYS A 56 11.26 5.69 30.59
N PRO A 57 11.90 6.55 31.40
CA PRO A 57 12.69 6.12 32.55
C PRO A 57 11.78 5.81 33.76
N THR A 58 10.96 4.76 33.65
CA THR A 58 10.13 4.27 34.76
C THR A 58 10.82 3.09 35.45
N GLN A 59 10.49 2.87 36.73
CA GLN A 59 11.01 1.69 37.46
C GLN A 59 10.59 0.38 36.79
N GLU A 60 9.37 0.32 36.26
CA GLU A 60 8.87 -0.82 35.47
C GLU A 60 9.76 -1.09 34.24
N ASN A 61 10.09 -0.05 33.47
CA ASN A 61 10.96 -0.20 32.29
C ASN A 61 12.41 -0.55 32.68
N LYS A 62 12.91 -0.06 33.83
CA LYS A 62 14.20 -0.47 34.37
C LYS A 62 14.22 -1.98 34.63
N VAL A 63 13.22 -2.47 35.38
CA VAL A 63 13.07 -3.90 35.69
C VAL A 63 12.93 -4.72 34.41
N PHE A 64 12.14 -4.24 33.44
CA PHE A 64 11.99 -4.87 32.13
C PHE A 64 13.33 -5.05 31.41
N TYR A 65 14.16 -4.01 31.29
CA TYR A 65 15.44 -4.12 30.57
C TYR A 65 16.41 -5.07 31.28
N HIS A 66 16.49 -5.05 32.61
CA HIS A 66 17.28 -6.04 33.35
C HIS A 66 16.78 -7.48 33.10
N GLN A 67 15.46 -7.68 33.11
CA GLN A 67 14.88 -8.99 32.80
C GLN A 67 15.13 -9.40 31.35
N LEU A 68 15.11 -8.46 30.41
CA LEU A 68 15.39 -8.70 29.00
C LEU A 68 16.82 -9.22 28.81
N PHE A 69 17.81 -8.53 29.39
CA PHE A 69 19.21 -8.90 29.25
C PHE A 69 19.51 -10.22 29.97
N ASN A 70 18.90 -10.45 31.13
CA ASN A 70 19.11 -11.66 31.94
C ASN A 70 18.44 -12.91 31.35
N LYS A 71 17.18 -12.80 30.90
CA LYS A 71 16.41 -13.99 30.46
C LYS A 71 16.64 -14.36 29.00
N TYR A 72 17.18 -13.45 28.19
CA TYR A 72 17.39 -13.67 26.76
C TYR A 72 18.85 -13.49 26.33
N PRO A 73 19.84 -14.04 27.06
CA PRO A 73 21.27 -13.74 26.87
C PRO A 73 21.77 -14.11 25.47
N LYS A 74 21.15 -15.12 24.82
CA LYS A 74 21.50 -15.54 23.45
C LYS A 74 21.37 -14.43 22.40
N TYR A 75 20.51 -13.43 22.62
CA TYR A 75 20.37 -12.29 21.72
C TYR A 75 21.35 -11.15 22.04
N PHE A 76 22.09 -11.25 23.15
CA PHE A 76 23.05 -10.26 23.64
C PHE A 76 24.48 -10.81 23.75
N LEU A 77 24.82 -11.85 22.97
CA LEU A 77 26.16 -12.47 22.99
C LEU A 77 27.28 -11.53 22.56
N LEU A 78 26.98 -10.56 21.69
CA LEU A 78 27.90 -9.54 21.20
C LEU A 78 27.37 -8.15 21.58
N PRO A 79 27.46 -7.75 22.86
CA PRO A 79 26.85 -6.53 23.34
C PRO A 79 27.40 -5.27 22.63
N GLU A 80 28.64 -5.31 22.15
CA GLU A 80 29.27 -4.23 21.37
C GLU A 80 28.51 -3.94 20.08
N ARG A 81 28.00 -4.97 19.39
CA ARG A 81 27.22 -4.82 18.16
C ARG A 81 25.83 -4.23 18.39
N LEU A 82 25.32 -4.32 19.61
CA LEU A 82 23.99 -3.81 19.96
C LEU A 82 24.00 -2.36 20.44
N LEU A 83 25.14 -1.83 20.90
CA LEU A 83 25.26 -0.42 21.27
C LEU A 83 24.80 0.52 20.14
N PRO A 84 25.29 0.38 18.89
CA PRO A 84 24.81 1.18 17.75
C PRO A 84 23.31 1.01 17.49
N VAL A 85 22.76 -0.19 17.71
CA VAL A 85 21.32 -0.47 17.53
C VAL A 85 20.49 0.29 18.56
N ILE A 86 20.93 0.38 19.82
CA ILE A 86 20.26 1.17 20.85
C ILE A 86 20.36 2.67 20.55
N VAL A 87 21.51 3.11 20.04
CA VAL A 87 21.74 4.49 19.61
C VAL A 87 20.82 4.87 18.46
N ASN A 88 20.68 4.01 17.44
CA ASN A 88 19.73 4.14 16.33
C ASN A 88 18.27 3.97 16.77
N GLY A 89 18.02 3.30 17.89
CA GLY A 89 16.72 3.27 18.57
C GLY A 89 16.43 4.57 19.34
N HIS A 90 17.41 5.47 19.45
CA HIS A 90 17.32 6.78 20.09
C HIS A 90 16.87 6.73 21.55
N ASN A 91 17.25 5.65 22.25
CA ASN A 91 16.81 5.36 23.61
C ASN A 91 17.94 5.55 24.62
N ILE A 92 18.08 6.78 25.12
CA ILE A 92 19.08 7.15 26.13
C ILE A 92 18.95 6.30 27.40
N PHE A 93 17.71 5.98 27.79
CA PHE A 93 17.44 5.23 29.01
C PHE A 93 17.92 3.78 28.89
N ALA A 94 17.54 3.09 27.81
CA ALA A 94 18.03 1.74 27.53
C ALA A 94 19.56 1.73 27.33
N PHE A 95 20.12 2.75 26.68
CA PHE A 95 21.56 2.88 26.49
C PHE A 95 22.31 2.94 27.82
N GLY A 96 21.86 3.78 28.76
CA GLY A 96 22.45 3.88 30.09
C GLY A 96 22.42 2.55 30.84
N LEU A 97 21.26 1.87 30.87
CA LEU A 97 21.12 0.56 31.50
C LEU A 97 21.96 -0.53 30.83
N PHE A 98 22.13 -0.46 29.51
CA PHE A 98 22.93 -1.42 28.75
C PHE A 98 24.42 -1.27 29.06
N VAL A 99 24.93 -0.03 29.09
CA VAL A 99 26.31 0.28 29.49
C VAL A 99 26.58 -0.16 30.92
N GLU A 100 25.64 0.09 31.84
CA GLU A 100 25.71 -0.34 33.24
C GLU A 100 25.72 -1.88 33.36
N TYR A 101 24.78 -2.56 32.70
CA TYR A 101 24.61 -4.02 32.83
C TYR A 101 25.79 -4.82 32.27
N PHE A 102 26.34 -4.39 31.13
CA PHE A 102 27.50 -5.05 30.50
C PHE A 102 28.86 -4.47 30.95
N ASN A 103 28.86 -3.57 31.95
CA ASN A 103 30.07 -2.95 32.51
C ASN A 103 31.00 -2.32 31.47
N PHE A 104 30.44 -1.65 30.46
CA PHE A 104 31.26 -0.95 29.47
C PHE A 104 31.92 0.29 30.08
N SER A 105 33.24 0.38 29.97
CA SER A 105 33.96 1.61 30.28
C SER A 105 33.64 2.71 29.26
N LYS A 106 33.78 3.99 29.66
CA LYS A 106 33.56 5.13 28.75
C LYS A 106 34.40 5.04 27.47
N ASN A 107 35.65 4.56 27.58
CA ASN A 107 36.55 4.40 26.44
C ASN A 107 36.08 3.29 25.49
N GLN A 108 35.61 2.15 26.00
CA GLN A 108 35.04 1.09 25.15
C GLN A 108 33.83 1.58 24.37
N VAL A 109 32.91 2.28 25.04
CA VAL A 109 31.73 2.87 24.37
C VAL A 109 32.17 3.83 23.26
N LYS A 110 33.15 4.69 23.53
CA LYS A 110 33.69 5.64 22.55
C LYS A 110 34.27 4.93 21.31
N GLU A 111 35.11 3.91 21.50
CA GLU A 111 35.72 3.17 20.39
C GLU A 111 34.69 2.39 19.58
N ILE A 112 33.72 1.74 20.23
CA ILE A 112 32.63 1.02 19.56
C ILE A 112 31.80 1.97 18.68
N LEU A 113 31.39 3.12 19.23
CA LEU A 113 30.59 4.09 18.49
C LEU A 113 31.39 4.75 17.36
N LYS A 114 32.68 4.99 17.55
CA LYS A 114 33.55 5.49 16.47
C LYS A 114 33.63 4.51 15.29
N LYS A 115 33.72 3.21 15.59
CA LYS A 115 33.85 2.16 14.58
C LYS A 115 32.52 1.87 13.86
N GLU A 116 31.45 1.72 14.62
CA GLU A 116 30.19 1.15 14.13
C GLU A 116 29.12 2.21 13.81
N LEU A 117 29.38 3.48 14.13
CA LEU A 117 28.44 4.58 13.94
C LEU A 117 29.11 5.81 13.26
N PRO A 118 29.83 5.64 12.13
CA PRO A 118 30.50 6.75 11.46
C PRO A 118 29.51 7.84 11.01
N ASP A 119 28.31 7.45 10.56
CA ASP A 119 27.32 8.35 9.97
C ASP A 119 26.06 8.51 10.83
N PHE A 120 26.18 9.11 12.02
CA PHE A 120 25.01 9.36 12.87
C PHE A 120 24.11 10.47 12.32
N LYS A 121 22.98 10.11 11.72
CA LYS A 121 22.01 11.05 11.12
C LYS A 121 20.98 11.54 12.12
N ILE A 122 20.83 12.87 12.24
CA ILE A 122 19.80 13.47 13.10
C ILE A 122 18.49 13.63 12.33
N GLN A 123 17.69 12.57 12.32
CA GLN A 123 16.39 12.56 11.64
C GLN A 123 15.25 13.17 12.46
N HIS A 124 15.31 13.11 13.79
CA HIS A 124 14.24 13.61 14.67
C HIS A 124 14.81 14.09 16.03
N TYR A 125 13.95 14.67 16.87
CA TYR A 125 14.42 15.30 18.12
C TYR A 125 15.03 14.29 19.13
N GLN A 126 14.57 13.05 19.14
CA GLN A 126 15.13 11.99 20.00
C GLN A 126 16.54 11.59 19.53
N SER A 127 16.78 11.52 18.22
CA SER A 127 18.13 11.25 17.70
C SER A 127 19.10 12.38 18.04
N PHE A 128 18.63 13.62 18.02
CA PHE A 128 19.39 14.75 18.53
C PHE A 128 19.72 14.66 20.02
N LYS A 129 18.75 14.23 20.85
CA LYS A 129 18.96 14.06 22.29
C LYS A 129 20.01 12.99 22.60
N ILE A 130 19.96 11.85 21.91
CA ILE A 130 20.96 10.81 22.14
C ILE A 130 22.34 11.26 21.69
N PHE A 131 22.45 11.98 20.57
CA PHE A 131 23.71 12.61 20.17
C PHE A 131 24.26 13.53 21.26
N GLN A 132 23.42 14.44 21.79
CA GLN A 132 23.83 15.33 22.87
C GLN A 132 24.32 14.55 24.09
N TYR A 133 23.57 13.53 24.50
CA TYR A 133 23.93 12.67 25.63
C TYR A 133 25.29 11.97 25.40
N LEU A 134 25.51 11.43 24.20
CA LEU A 134 26.76 10.75 23.85
C LEU A 134 27.94 11.73 23.84
N LYS A 135 27.75 12.94 23.30
CA LYS A 135 28.78 13.98 23.29
C LYS A 135 29.15 14.44 24.70
N GLU A 136 28.18 14.64 25.57
CA GLU A 136 28.39 15.09 26.95
C GLU A 136 29.03 14.02 27.85
N ASN A 137 28.75 12.73 27.61
CA ASN A 137 29.16 11.65 28.53
C ASN A 137 30.33 10.79 28.04
N TYR A 138 30.55 10.69 26.73
CA TYR A 138 31.51 9.74 26.12
C TYR A 138 32.52 10.40 25.17
N SER A 139 32.51 11.73 25.05
CA SER A 139 33.48 12.49 24.24
C SER A 139 33.65 11.91 22.83
N LEU A 140 32.53 11.69 22.13
CA LEU A 140 32.52 11.24 20.73
C LEU A 140 33.54 12.05 19.90
N PRO A 141 34.37 11.38 19.08
CA PRO A 141 35.51 12.00 18.41
C PRO A 141 35.10 13.12 17.44
N GLU A 142 35.98 14.11 17.30
CA GLU A 142 35.90 15.23 16.34
C GLU A 142 35.78 14.74 14.87
N SER A 143 36.12 13.49 14.54
CA SER A 143 35.90 13.01 13.17
C SER A 143 34.42 13.02 12.73
N ASN A 144 33.47 13.08 13.67
CA ASN A 144 32.04 13.27 13.40
C ASN A 144 31.62 14.76 13.51
N ASP A 145 32.54 15.70 13.28
CA ASP A 145 32.34 17.15 13.43
C ASP A 145 31.15 17.70 12.61
N GLU A 146 30.79 17.04 11.52
CA GLU A 146 29.59 17.38 10.77
C GLU A 146 28.36 16.71 11.37
N LEU A 147 27.77 17.39 12.34
CA LEU A 147 26.42 17.12 12.80
C LEU A 147 25.45 17.14 11.61
N ASP A 148 25.15 15.97 11.04
CA ASP A 148 24.23 15.86 9.91
C ASP A 148 22.78 16.01 10.37
N ILE A 149 22.39 17.26 10.58
CA ILE A 149 21.00 17.66 10.80
C ILE A 149 20.23 17.78 9.50
N ARG A 150 20.81 17.45 8.33
CA ARG A 150 20.14 17.65 7.03
C ARG A 150 18.86 16.84 6.87
N THR A 151 18.78 15.74 7.61
CA THR A 151 17.64 14.84 7.64
C THR A 151 16.53 15.28 8.60
N LEU A 152 16.74 16.31 9.42
CA LEU A 152 15.76 16.78 10.40
C LEU A 152 14.65 17.61 9.74
N SER A 153 13.43 17.09 9.76
CA SER A 153 12.25 17.82 9.27
C SER A 153 11.58 18.63 10.37
N LEU A 154 11.81 19.95 10.38
CA LEU A 154 11.18 20.88 11.34
C LEU A 154 9.65 20.89 11.29
N PHE A 155 9.09 20.65 10.10
CA PHE A 155 7.65 20.75 9.90
C PHE A 155 6.94 19.40 10.11
N ASN A 156 7.61 18.38 10.65
CA ASN A 156 6.95 17.13 11.02
C ASN A 156 5.84 17.40 12.06
N SER A 157 4.69 16.73 11.93
CA SER A 157 3.53 16.86 12.84
C SER A 157 3.82 16.44 14.29
N THR A 158 4.98 15.84 14.55
CA THR A 158 5.45 15.50 15.91
C THR A 158 6.49 16.49 16.46
N PHE A 159 7.03 17.37 15.62
CA PHE A 159 8.11 18.30 15.98
C PHE A 159 7.55 19.58 16.62
N LYS A 160 7.75 19.71 17.93
CA LYS A 160 7.19 20.78 18.76
C LYS A 160 8.07 22.03 18.76
N PHE A 161 7.48 23.20 18.95
CA PHE A 161 8.22 24.46 18.95
C PHE A 161 9.30 24.53 20.05
N LYS A 162 9.04 24.01 21.26
CA LYS A 162 10.07 23.87 22.31
C LYS A 162 11.28 23.04 21.87
N GLN A 163 11.10 22.09 20.96
CA GLN A 163 12.19 21.25 20.45
C GLN A 163 13.07 22.05 19.50
N LEU A 164 12.47 22.91 18.65
CA LEU A 164 13.21 23.88 17.83
C LEU A 164 14.07 24.81 18.70
N ILE A 165 13.48 25.39 19.75
CA ILE A 165 14.21 26.29 20.66
C ILE A 165 15.39 25.56 21.30
N LYS A 166 15.17 24.36 21.85
CA LYS A 166 16.26 23.55 22.46
C LYS A 166 17.36 23.20 21.46
N LEU A 167 16.97 22.80 20.25
CA LEU A 167 17.90 22.54 19.17
C LEU A 167 18.74 23.78 18.85
N CYS A 168 18.10 24.93 18.69
CA CYS A 168 18.75 26.22 18.49
C CYS A 168 19.73 26.57 19.62
N LYS A 169 19.33 26.42 20.90
CA LYS A 169 20.22 26.64 22.05
C LYS A 169 21.47 25.79 21.99
N ILE A 170 21.31 24.50 21.71
CA ILE A 170 22.41 23.54 21.70
C ILE A 170 23.33 23.76 20.50
N ILE A 171 22.77 24.04 19.32
CA ILE A 171 23.56 24.40 18.14
C ILE A 171 24.36 25.68 18.41
N THR A 172 23.75 26.71 19.01
CA THR A 172 24.45 27.94 19.39
C THR A 172 25.55 27.65 20.42
N LYS A 173 25.27 26.82 21.44
CA LYS A 173 26.26 26.38 22.44
C LYS A 173 27.46 25.72 21.77
N TYR A 174 27.26 24.66 20.98
CA TYR A 174 28.37 23.94 20.37
C TYR A 174 29.17 24.78 19.38
N ARG A 175 28.51 25.71 18.67
CA ARG A 175 29.21 26.65 17.78
C ARG A 175 30.11 27.63 18.52
N LEU A 176 29.73 28.06 19.73
CA LEU A 176 30.50 29.03 20.52
C LEU A 176 31.76 28.42 21.13
N TYR A 177 31.73 27.13 21.49
CA TYR A 177 32.86 26.45 22.13
C TYR A 177 33.93 25.95 21.15
N ASP A 178 33.56 25.82 19.87
CA ASP A 178 34.39 25.10 18.93
C ASP A 178 35.03 26.04 17.90
N ASN A 179 36.24 26.51 18.21
CA ASN A 179 37.07 27.25 17.26
C ASN A 179 37.42 26.39 16.03
N ASN A 180 37.25 25.06 16.09
CA ASN A 180 37.52 24.11 15.01
C ASN A 180 36.33 23.86 14.08
N PHE A 181 35.15 24.45 14.33
CA PHE A 181 34.05 24.56 13.33
C PHE A 181 34.47 25.27 12.03
N SER A 182 35.72 25.75 11.98
CA SER A 182 36.47 26.10 10.79
C SER A 182 36.36 25.10 9.64
N LYS A 183 36.05 23.81 9.81
CA LYS A 183 35.85 22.89 8.65
C LYS A 183 34.57 23.12 7.84
N PHE A 184 33.64 23.98 8.28
CA PHE A 184 32.66 24.59 7.38
C PHE A 184 33.27 25.64 6.41
N ARG A 185 34.61 25.72 6.33
CA ARG A 185 35.42 26.74 5.62
C ARG A 185 35.16 26.79 4.13
N ASP A 186 34.89 25.68 3.48
CA ASP A 186 35.09 25.62 2.03
C ASP A 186 34.07 26.39 1.19
N ILE A 187 33.03 26.99 1.81
CA ILE A 187 31.98 27.71 1.05
C ILE A 187 31.63 29.09 1.64
N SER A 188 32.18 29.48 2.79
CA SER A 188 31.77 30.75 3.43
C SER A 188 32.74 31.89 3.18
N THR A 189 32.37 32.76 2.24
CA THR A 189 33.02 34.08 2.04
C THR A 189 33.06 34.86 3.36
N PRO A 190 34.04 35.76 3.57
CA PRO A 190 34.12 36.61 4.77
C PRO A 190 32.79 37.31 5.11
N ASN A 191 32.01 37.66 4.07
CA ASN A 191 30.68 38.23 4.21
C ASN A 191 29.66 37.26 4.81
N GLN A 192 29.71 35.96 4.50
CA GLN A 192 28.87 34.96 5.15
C GLN A 192 29.27 34.75 6.62
N LYS A 193 30.58 34.78 6.95
CA LYS A 193 31.04 34.68 8.35
C LYS A 193 30.53 35.87 9.18
N LYS A 194 30.65 37.09 8.66
CA LYS A 194 30.09 38.31 9.28
C LYS A 194 28.57 38.26 9.37
N PHE A 195 27.90 37.78 8.32
CA PHE A 195 26.44 37.60 8.29
C PHE A 195 25.95 36.61 9.34
N ILE A 196 26.67 35.49 9.53
CA ILE A 196 26.28 34.49 10.51
C ILE A 196 26.59 34.96 11.94
N LYS A 197 27.74 35.63 12.16
CA LYS A 197 28.08 36.23 13.46
C LYS A 197 27.04 37.26 13.92
N ASN A 198 26.45 38.00 12.98
CA ASN A 198 25.45 39.03 13.27
C ASN A 198 23.99 38.53 13.25
N LYS A 199 23.73 37.25 12.93
CA LYS A 199 22.35 36.70 12.80
C LYS A 199 22.01 35.56 13.74
N ILE A 200 23.00 34.96 14.38
CA ILE A 200 22.74 33.95 15.40
C ILE A 200 22.36 34.68 16.67
N LEU A 201 21.19 34.32 17.20
CA LEU A 201 20.72 34.83 18.48
C LEU A 201 21.69 34.37 19.58
N SER A 202 22.03 35.25 20.51
CA SER A 202 22.76 34.85 21.71
C SER A 202 21.93 33.86 22.52
N LEU A 203 22.57 33.08 23.41
CA LEU A 203 21.83 32.17 24.29
C LEU A 203 20.82 32.92 25.16
N GLU A 204 21.19 34.11 25.64
CA GLU A 204 20.34 35.01 26.41
C GLU A 204 19.13 35.49 25.59
N GLU A 205 19.33 35.87 24.32
CA GLU A 205 18.22 36.26 23.43
C GLU A 205 17.26 35.09 23.19
N ILE A 206 17.78 33.87 23.01
CA ILE A 206 16.92 32.68 22.85
C ILE A 206 16.10 32.43 24.11
N GLU A 207 16.69 32.60 25.30
CA GLU A 207 16.01 32.45 26.59
C GLU A 207 14.93 33.51 26.82
N GLN A 208 15.26 34.77 26.55
CA GLN A 208 14.30 35.87 26.60
C GLN A 208 13.12 35.62 25.66
N ILE A 209 13.38 35.16 24.43
CA ILE A 209 12.32 34.85 23.48
C ILE A 209 11.50 33.63 23.92
N GLU A 210 12.12 32.57 24.46
CA GLU A 210 11.40 31.40 24.99
C GLU A 210 10.39 31.79 26.06
N ASN A 211 10.76 32.72 26.95
CA ASN A 211 9.91 33.21 28.04
C ASN A 211 8.67 33.99 27.56
N ILE A 212 8.62 34.43 26.30
CA ILE A 212 7.44 35.07 25.70
C ILE A 212 6.34 34.05 25.40
N PHE A 213 6.70 32.77 25.17
CA PHE A 213 5.75 31.74 24.78
C PHE A 213 5.18 31.02 26.01
N THR A 214 3.86 30.81 26.01
CA THR A 214 3.22 29.98 27.03
C THR A 214 3.65 28.51 26.92
N LYS A 215 3.55 27.76 28.03
CA LYS A 215 3.80 26.31 28.04
C LYS A 215 2.94 25.56 27.01
N GLN A 216 1.73 26.03 26.73
CA GLN A 216 0.85 25.43 25.72
C GLN A 216 1.40 25.69 24.30
N GLN A 217 1.75 26.94 23.96
CA GLN A 217 2.34 27.29 22.66
C GLN A 217 3.67 26.55 22.40
N LEU A 218 4.52 26.44 23.43
CA LEU A 218 5.76 25.68 23.37
C LEU A 218 5.55 24.18 23.06
N ASN A 219 4.38 23.64 23.41
CA ASN A 219 4.01 22.25 23.16
C ASN A 219 3.28 22.01 21.82
N LEU A 220 2.89 23.07 21.11
CA LEU A 220 2.34 22.97 19.75
C LEU A 220 3.45 22.63 18.75
N THR A 221 3.06 22.01 17.63
CA THR A 221 3.95 21.89 16.47
C THR A 221 4.17 23.26 15.84
N ILE A 222 5.20 23.41 15.02
CA ILE A 222 5.42 24.66 14.28
C ILE A 222 4.21 24.96 13.37
N ILE A 223 3.62 23.92 12.78
CA ILE A 223 2.43 24.02 11.93
C ILE A 223 1.23 24.51 12.73
N ASP A 224 0.90 23.84 13.83
CA ASP A 224 -0.27 24.18 14.64
C ASP A 224 -0.13 25.56 15.29
N LEU A 225 1.08 25.90 15.73
CA LEU A 225 1.36 27.23 16.28
C LEU A 225 1.11 28.32 15.23
N ILE A 226 1.56 28.12 13.98
CA ILE A 226 1.32 29.09 12.91
C ILE A 226 -0.15 29.11 12.49
N LYS A 227 -0.82 27.95 12.39
CA LYS A 227 -2.27 27.88 12.11
C LYS A 227 -3.06 28.65 13.15
N SER A 228 -2.73 28.52 14.44
CA SER A 228 -3.41 29.26 15.52
C SER A 228 -3.29 30.78 15.37
N ILE A 229 -2.17 31.27 14.82
CA ILE A 229 -1.97 32.70 14.54
C ILE A 229 -2.89 33.17 13.39
N TYR A 230 -3.07 32.34 12.36
CA TYR A 230 -3.94 32.68 11.22
C TYR A 230 -5.43 32.60 11.56
N SER A 231 -5.87 31.57 12.29
CA SER A 231 -7.28 31.41 12.68
C SER A 231 -7.81 32.59 13.49
N ASN A 232 -6.97 33.20 14.31
CA ASN A 232 -7.34 34.37 15.11
C ASN A 232 -7.54 35.65 14.28
N ASN A 233 -6.94 35.76 13.10
CA ASN A 233 -7.09 36.95 12.26
C ASN A 233 -8.43 36.98 11.51
N ASN A 234 -9.03 35.81 11.20
CA ASN A 234 -10.25 35.75 10.39
C ASN A 234 -11.54 35.98 11.20
N ASN A 235 -11.54 35.68 12.50
CA ASN A 235 -12.74 35.81 13.34
C ASN A 235 -13.07 37.26 13.73
N ASN A 236 -12.20 38.23 13.45
CA ASN A 236 -12.34 39.59 13.95
C ASN A 236 -13.19 40.52 13.06
N ASN A 237 -13.74 40.02 11.95
CA ASN A 237 -14.41 40.85 10.94
C ASN A 237 -15.93 40.67 10.84
N ASN A 238 -16.58 39.85 11.67
CA ASN A 238 -17.98 39.50 11.39
C ASN A 238 -18.91 39.31 12.60
N ASN A 239 -18.75 40.04 13.71
CA ASN A 239 -19.78 39.99 14.75
C ASN A 239 -19.98 41.31 15.51
N ASN A 240 -20.93 42.10 14.99
CA ASN A 240 -21.71 43.00 15.82
C ASN A 240 -22.90 42.17 16.31
N ASN A 241 -23.03 42.01 17.64
CA ASN A 241 -24.22 41.50 18.33
C ASN A 241 -24.37 39.96 18.53
N ASN A 242 -23.56 39.35 19.41
CA ASN A 242 -24.12 38.51 20.49
C ASN A 242 -23.08 38.18 21.56
N ASN A 243 -23.39 38.49 22.81
CA ASN A 243 -22.54 38.31 23.97
C ASN A 243 -22.77 36.91 24.55
N ASN A 244 -21.92 35.92 24.23
CA ASN A 244 -21.87 34.72 25.05
C ASN A 244 -20.47 34.09 25.15
N ASN A 245 -20.16 33.71 26.37
CA ASN A 245 -18.86 33.37 26.94
C ASN A 245 -18.23 32.13 26.27
N ASN A 246 -17.18 32.31 25.45
CA ASN A 246 -16.23 31.24 25.15
C ASN A 246 -14.80 31.77 25.32
N ASN A 247 -14.31 31.61 26.54
CA ASN A 247 -13.01 32.10 27.00
C ASN A 247 -11.89 31.10 26.61
N LEU A 248 -11.64 30.95 25.30
CA LEU A 248 -10.52 30.15 24.80
C LEU A 248 -9.50 31.07 24.11
N PHE A 249 -8.33 31.22 24.76
CA PHE A 249 -7.10 31.87 24.27
C PHE A 249 -7.13 33.39 24.00
N SER A 250 -7.23 34.21 25.05
CA SER A 250 -6.84 35.62 24.94
C SER A 250 -5.31 35.76 24.96
N ILE A 251 -4.68 35.72 23.77
CA ILE A 251 -3.23 35.92 23.55
C ILE A 251 -2.75 37.30 24.03
N ASN A 252 -3.66 38.24 24.25
CA ASN A 252 -3.36 39.66 24.43
C ASN A 252 -2.89 40.07 25.84
N SER A 253 -3.11 39.26 26.89
CA SER A 253 -2.78 39.67 28.26
C SER A 253 -1.30 39.51 28.65
N ILE A 254 -0.51 38.76 27.88
CA ILE A 254 0.87 38.39 28.27
C ILE A 254 1.93 39.24 27.56
N ILE A 255 1.64 39.77 26.37
CA ILE A 255 2.61 40.56 25.58
C ILE A 255 2.72 42.01 26.11
N SER A 256 1.68 42.52 26.78
CA SER A 256 1.65 43.89 27.28
C SER A 256 2.46 44.15 28.55
N THR A 257 2.82 43.12 29.33
CA THR A 257 3.44 43.31 30.66
C THR A 257 4.97 43.21 30.67
N ASN A 258 5.61 42.68 29.62
CA ASN A 258 7.05 42.37 29.62
C ASN A 258 7.89 43.09 28.55
N LEU A 259 7.31 44.02 27.77
CA LEU A 259 8.09 44.90 26.87
C LEU A 259 7.98 46.35 27.34
N PRO A 260 9.10 47.10 27.46
CA PRO A 260 9.08 48.49 27.87
C PRO A 260 8.25 49.31 26.88
N SER A 261 7.13 49.85 27.36
CA SER A 261 6.10 50.54 26.58
C SER A 261 6.46 52.00 26.32
N SER A 262 6.48 52.40 25.04
CA SER A 262 6.24 53.80 24.63
C SER A 262 4.77 53.99 24.20
N SER A 263 4.29 55.22 24.31
CA SER A 263 2.93 55.67 24.62
C SER A 263 1.74 55.27 23.71
N ASN A 264 0.60 55.05 24.39
CA ASN A 264 -0.83 55.15 24.03
C ASN A 264 -1.26 55.42 22.58
N ASN A 265 -1.87 54.40 21.94
CA ASN A 265 -3.06 54.51 21.09
C ASN A 265 -3.71 53.12 20.91
N ASN A 266 -4.84 52.87 21.58
CA ASN A 266 -5.48 51.55 21.73
C ASN A 266 -6.72 51.41 20.83
N SER A 267 -6.56 50.76 19.67
CA SER A 267 -7.63 49.96 19.00
C SER A 267 -7.10 49.11 17.81
N ASN A 268 -5.86 49.32 17.34
CA ASN A 268 -5.25 48.55 16.24
C ASN A 268 -4.24 47.45 16.70
N ASN A 269 -4.25 47.06 17.97
CA ASN A 269 -3.11 46.35 18.57
C ASN A 269 -3.06 44.82 18.32
N ASN A 270 -4.20 44.15 18.06
CA ASN A 270 -4.25 42.69 17.97
C ASN A 270 -3.51 42.13 16.74
N ASN A 271 -3.70 42.73 15.56
CA ASN A 271 -3.00 42.31 14.34
C ASN A 271 -1.47 42.49 14.47
N ASN A 272 -1.03 43.49 15.24
CA ASN A 272 0.39 43.76 15.44
C ASN A 272 1.05 42.67 16.31
N ASN A 273 0.36 42.17 17.34
CA ASN A 273 0.87 41.11 18.22
C ASN A 273 1.03 39.76 17.50
N ASN A 274 0.04 39.37 16.68
CA ASN A 274 0.12 38.14 15.88
C ASN A 274 1.28 38.18 14.88
N ASN A 275 1.50 39.33 14.24
CA ASN A 275 2.64 39.53 13.35
C ASN A 275 3.98 39.47 14.09
N LYS A 276 4.07 40.02 15.31
CA LYS A 276 5.27 39.90 16.16
C LYS A 276 5.57 38.44 16.50
N LEU A 277 4.56 37.66 16.91
CA LEU A 277 4.73 36.25 17.26
C LEU A 277 5.18 35.42 16.04
N LYS A 278 4.54 35.61 14.89
CA LYS A 278 4.94 34.98 13.62
C LYS A 278 6.39 35.31 13.26
N ASN A 279 6.80 36.56 13.45
CA ASN A 279 8.18 36.99 13.20
C ASN A 279 9.19 36.35 14.16
N LEU A 280 8.83 36.13 15.43
CA LEU A 280 9.69 35.42 16.40
C LEU A 280 9.85 33.94 16.01
N ILE A 281 8.77 33.25 15.67
CA ILE A 281 8.83 31.86 15.18
C ILE A 281 9.70 31.79 13.92
N PHE A 282 9.50 32.73 12.99
CA PHE A 282 10.29 32.84 11.78
C PHE A 282 11.80 33.01 12.06
N LYS A 283 12.19 33.77 13.09
CA LYS A 283 13.60 33.93 13.48
C LYS A 283 14.23 32.57 13.82
N PHE A 284 13.58 31.73 14.63
CA PHE A 284 14.11 30.40 14.96
C PHE A 284 14.18 29.47 13.75
N VAL A 285 13.12 29.41 12.95
CA VAL A 285 13.09 28.57 11.74
C VAL A 285 14.18 29.01 10.76
N LYS A 286 14.32 30.31 10.54
CA LYS A 286 15.37 30.89 9.70
C LYS A 286 16.77 30.58 10.24
N MET A 287 16.97 30.70 11.56
CA MET A 287 18.23 30.39 12.21
C MET A 287 18.61 28.91 11.99
N PHE A 288 17.67 27.98 12.20
CA PHE A 288 17.89 26.57 11.91
C PHE A 288 18.33 26.32 10.46
N TYR A 289 17.62 26.87 9.47
CA TYR A 289 17.98 26.68 8.05
C TYR A 289 19.28 27.39 7.66
N SER A 290 19.64 28.48 8.34
CA SER A 290 20.93 29.15 8.15
C SER A 290 22.10 28.33 8.70
N ILE A 291 21.90 27.59 9.78
CA ILE A 291 22.97 26.80 10.39
C ILE A 291 23.10 25.43 9.75
N SER A 292 21.96 24.76 9.50
CA SER A 292 21.93 23.41 8.92
C SER A 292 22.37 23.34 7.47
N LYS A 293 22.43 24.48 6.76
CA LYS A 293 22.62 24.56 5.31
C LYS A 293 21.63 23.70 4.51
N ILE A 294 20.50 23.34 5.12
CA ILE A 294 19.45 22.57 4.45
C ILE A 294 18.70 23.50 3.52
N ASP A 295 18.42 22.97 2.34
CA ASP A 295 17.50 23.56 1.41
C ASP A 295 16.12 23.70 2.03
N LYS A 296 15.65 24.95 2.14
CA LYS A 296 14.36 25.26 2.76
C LYS A 296 13.26 24.51 2.00
N PRO A 297 12.42 23.71 2.69
CA PRO A 297 11.37 22.95 2.03
C PRO A 297 10.25 23.91 1.58
N PRO A 298 9.40 23.50 0.63
CA PRO A 298 8.24 24.29 0.18
C PRO A 298 7.37 24.84 1.32
N ARG A 299 7.13 24.05 2.38
CA ARG A 299 6.44 24.47 3.61
C ARG A 299 7.02 25.76 4.22
N TYR A 300 8.35 25.92 4.23
CA TYR A 300 8.97 27.15 4.74
C TYR A 300 8.51 28.37 3.96
N TYR A 301 8.47 28.26 2.62
CA TYR A 301 8.10 29.40 1.77
C TYR A 301 6.61 29.72 1.94
N ILE A 302 5.76 28.70 1.92
CA ILE A 302 4.30 28.85 2.08
C ILE A 302 3.96 29.54 3.40
N MET A 303 4.60 29.12 4.50
CA MET A 303 4.23 29.63 5.83
C MET A 303 4.76 31.04 6.12
N PHE A 304 5.89 31.42 5.53
CA PHE A 304 6.63 32.62 5.94
C PHE A 304 6.92 33.64 4.83
N LYS A 305 6.53 33.37 3.58
CA LYS A 305 6.80 34.24 2.44
C LYS A 305 5.52 34.66 1.73
N SER A 306 5.62 35.77 0.99
CA SER A 306 4.52 36.24 0.16
C SER A 306 4.29 35.29 -1.03
N PRO A 307 3.06 35.23 -1.57
CA PRO A 307 2.75 34.48 -2.79
C PRO A 307 3.75 34.74 -3.93
N ASP A 308 4.12 36.00 -4.18
CA ASP A 308 5.07 36.35 -5.26
C ASP A 308 6.47 35.76 -5.04
N TYR A 309 6.91 35.71 -3.79
CA TYR A 309 8.20 35.10 -3.46
C TYR A 309 8.15 33.58 -3.60
N ILE A 310 7.02 32.96 -3.24
CA ILE A 310 6.79 31.52 -3.44
C ILE A 310 6.82 31.21 -4.94
N LYS A 311 6.07 31.97 -5.75
CA LYS A 311 6.06 31.91 -7.21
C LYS A 311 7.48 31.95 -7.78
N LYS A 312 8.25 32.99 -7.42
CA LYS A 312 9.64 33.15 -7.85
C LYS A 312 10.51 31.94 -7.46
N LYS A 313 10.42 31.46 -6.21
CA LYS A 313 11.26 30.34 -5.74
C LYS A 313 10.87 29.00 -6.33
N PHE A 314 9.59 28.74 -6.59
CA PHE A 314 9.15 27.50 -7.23
C PHE A 314 9.56 27.46 -8.70
N LYS A 315 9.49 28.61 -9.39
CA LYS A 315 10.04 28.77 -10.74
C LYS A 315 11.56 28.56 -10.79
N GLU A 316 12.31 29.17 -9.87
CA GLU A 316 13.77 28.97 -9.78
C GLU A 316 14.17 27.50 -9.52
N LYS A 317 13.32 26.73 -8.83
CA LYS A 317 13.55 25.31 -8.56
C LYS A 317 12.98 24.37 -9.63
N ASN A 318 12.45 24.91 -10.72
CA ASN A 318 11.81 24.17 -11.80
C ASN A 318 10.74 23.16 -11.31
N LEU A 319 10.02 23.51 -10.24
CA LEU A 319 8.95 22.66 -9.73
C LEU A 319 7.72 22.81 -10.62
N LYS A 320 7.35 21.77 -11.39
CA LYS A 320 6.15 21.75 -12.26
C LYS A 320 4.86 22.16 -11.55
N ILE A 321 4.82 22.01 -10.22
CA ILE A 321 3.72 22.48 -9.36
C ILE A 321 3.45 24.00 -9.49
N TYR A 322 4.39 24.77 -10.04
CA TYR A 322 4.21 26.20 -10.29
C TYR A 322 3.11 26.50 -11.31
N GLU A 323 2.98 25.70 -12.37
CA GLU A 323 1.98 25.88 -13.45
C GLU A 323 0.53 25.84 -12.93
N TYR A 324 0.42 25.23 -11.78
CA TYR A 324 -0.78 24.84 -11.08
C TYR A 324 -1.08 25.77 -9.88
N TYR A 325 -0.05 26.42 -9.34
CA TYR A 325 -0.10 27.13 -8.06
C TYR A 325 -1.14 28.26 -8.01
N GLU A 326 -1.37 28.98 -9.11
CA GLU A 326 -2.40 30.04 -9.20
C GLU A 326 -3.81 29.46 -9.05
N GLU A 327 -4.15 28.45 -9.86
CA GLU A 327 -5.43 27.75 -9.84
C GLU A 327 -5.71 27.12 -8.46
N TYR A 328 -4.65 26.68 -7.76
CA TYR A 328 -4.78 26.07 -6.43
C TYR A 328 -4.91 27.07 -5.28
N LEU A 329 -4.28 28.25 -5.37
CA LEU A 329 -4.53 29.33 -4.41
C LEU A 329 -6.00 29.76 -4.44
N GLU A 330 -6.63 29.70 -5.61
CA GLU A 330 -8.04 30.04 -5.81
C GLU A 330 -8.99 28.92 -5.31
N ARG A 331 -8.59 27.65 -5.39
CA ARG A 331 -9.43 26.49 -5.00
C ARG A 331 -9.37 26.11 -3.52
N CYS A 332 -8.28 26.40 -2.83
CA CYS A 332 -8.14 26.03 -1.42
C CYS A 332 -8.74 27.11 -0.51
N TYR A 333 -9.67 26.71 0.36
CA TYR A 333 -10.34 27.62 1.30
C TYR A 333 -9.45 27.99 2.49
N SER A 334 -8.39 27.21 2.74
CA SER A 334 -7.45 27.46 3.83
C SER A 334 -5.98 27.21 3.48
N THR A 335 -5.07 27.89 4.18
CA THR A 335 -3.63 27.63 4.12
C THR A 335 -3.26 26.19 4.52
N SER A 336 -4.12 25.49 5.27
CA SER A 336 -3.91 24.08 5.63
C SER A 336 -4.07 23.15 4.43
N GLU A 337 -5.16 23.33 3.68
CA GLU A 337 -5.45 22.57 2.45
C GLU A 337 -4.37 22.80 1.39
N GLN A 338 -3.92 24.06 1.25
CA GLN A 338 -2.80 24.41 0.38
C GLN A 338 -1.52 23.63 0.73
N ILE A 339 -1.23 23.47 2.03
CA ILE A 339 -0.02 22.76 2.49
C ILE A 339 -0.10 21.26 2.20
N GLU A 340 -1.22 20.61 2.55
CA GLU A 340 -1.41 19.16 2.38
C GLU A 340 -1.36 18.75 0.91
N PHE A 341 -2.06 19.49 0.04
CA PHE A 341 -2.08 19.21 -1.40
C PHE A 341 -0.70 19.42 -2.05
N ILE A 342 0.00 20.50 -1.69
CA ILE A 342 1.35 20.77 -2.24
C ILE A 342 2.32 19.64 -1.89
N GLU A 343 2.19 19.02 -0.72
CA GLU A 343 3.05 17.90 -0.34
C GLU A 343 2.83 16.64 -1.14
N GLU A 344 1.57 16.30 -1.42
CA GLU A 344 1.23 15.18 -2.28
C GLU A 344 1.93 15.33 -3.65
N GLN A 345 1.80 16.52 -4.25
CA GLN A 345 2.43 16.82 -5.53
C GLN A 345 3.98 16.86 -5.48
N ILE A 346 4.57 17.34 -4.39
CA ILE A 346 6.05 17.29 -4.21
C ILE A 346 6.54 15.84 -4.07
N GLN A 347 5.80 14.99 -3.36
CA GLN A 347 6.16 13.58 -3.23
C GLN A 347 6.12 12.88 -4.59
N ASP A 348 5.09 13.12 -5.39
CA ASP A 348 5.00 12.58 -6.74
C ASP A 348 6.11 13.10 -7.65
N TYR A 349 6.44 14.39 -7.58
CA TYR A 349 7.57 14.96 -8.34
C TYR A 349 8.92 14.33 -7.95
N ARG A 350 9.18 14.12 -6.65
CA ARG A 350 10.42 13.49 -6.18
C ARG A 350 10.57 12.05 -6.70
N ARG A 351 9.48 11.29 -6.73
CA ARG A 351 9.47 9.94 -7.32
C ARG A 351 9.87 9.97 -8.79
N HIS A 352 9.34 10.94 -9.54
CA HIS A 352 9.67 11.10 -10.97
C HIS A 352 11.11 11.54 -11.24
N GLU A 353 11.69 12.47 -10.46
CA GLU A 353 13.09 12.92 -10.65
C GLU A 353 14.10 11.82 -10.34
N SER A 354 13.93 11.07 -9.25
CA SER A 354 14.83 9.94 -8.95
C SER A 354 14.87 8.91 -10.07
N GLN A 355 13.71 8.62 -10.68
CA GLN A 355 13.61 7.73 -11.84
C GLN A 355 14.28 8.32 -13.09
N LYS A 356 14.22 9.64 -13.28
CA LYS A 356 14.81 10.34 -14.43
C LYS A 356 16.34 10.39 -14.36
N GLU A 357 16.91 10.67 -13.19
CA GLU A 357 18.38 10.66 -12.98
C GLU A 357 18.98 9.28 -13.25
N GLU A 358 18.29 8.23 -12.80
CA GLU A 358 18.67 6.84 -13.05
C GLU A 358 18.63 6.51 -14.56
N ASN A 359 17.54 6.85 -15.25
CA ASN A 359 17.42 6.68 -16.70
C ASN A 359 18.48 7.46 -17.49
N MET A 360 18.88 8.66 -17.04
CA MET A 360 19.91 9.46 -17.71
C MET A 360 21.31 8.82 -17.61
N ARG A 361 21.64 8.20 -16.46
CA ARG A 361 22.89 7.43 -16.31
C ARG A 361 22.89 6.21 -17.21
N ILE A 362 21.78 5.48 -17.27
CA ILE A 362 21.61 4.31 -18.14
C ILE A 362 21.74 4.72 -19.62
N ASN A 363 21.06 5.77 -20.06
CA ASN A 363 21.14 6.22 -21.45
C ASN A 363 22.54 6.68 -21.86
N LYS A 364 23.31 7.30 -20.93
CA LYS A 364 24.71 7.63 -21.19
C LYS A 364 25.55 6.37 -21.42
N LEU A 365 25.32 5.32 -20.64
CA LEU A 365 25.97 4.02 -20.83
C LEU A 365 25.56 3.42 -22.18
N VAL A 366 24.26 3.33 -22.49
CA VAL A 366 23.74 2.82 -23.77
C VAL A 366 24.35 3.56 -24.97
N SER A 367 24.47 4.88 -24.90
CA SER A 367 25.06 5.67 -25.99
C SER A 367 26.55 5.40 -26.23
N LEU A 368 27.29 4.93 -25.21
CA LEU A 368 28.67 4.50 -25.41
C LEU A 368 28.69 3.19 -26.22
N PHE A 369 27.76 2.27 -25.94
CA PHE A 369 27.63 1.00 -26.66
C PHE A 369 27.13 1.15 -28.10
N GLU A 370 26.09 1.96 -28.35
CA GLU A 370 25.52 2.15 -29.70
C GLU A 370 26.48 2.87 -30.67
N ASN A 371 27.40 3.70 -30.16
CA ASN A 371 28.39 4.39 -30.98
C ASN A 371 29.54 3.46 -31.41
N GLU A 372 29.80 2.38 -30.67
CA GLU A 372 30.80 1.36 -31.03
C GLU A 372 30.28 0.46 -32.16
N GLU A 373 29.02 0.01 -32.08
CA GLU A 373 28.41 -0.87 -33.10
C GLU A 373 28.35 -0.20 -34.49
N LYS A 374 28.16 1.12 -34.53
CA LYS A 374 28.18 1.90 -35.78
C LYS A 374 29.58 2.17 -36.34
N SER A 375 30.63 2.03 -35.53
CA SER A 375 32.01 2.24 -35.97
C SER A 375 32.60 1.01 -36.67
N GLU A 376 32.05 -0.18 -36.41
CA GLU A 376 32.45 -1.44 -37.07
C GLU A 376 31.77 -1.64 -38.43
N GLU A 377 30.57 -1.09 -38.66
CA GLU A 377 29.86 -1.20 -39.95
C GLU A 377 30.39 -0.21 -41.04
N GLY A 378 31.40 0.62 -40.72
CA GLY A 378 31.85 1.73 -41.57
C GLY A 378 33.08 1.49 -42.45
N LEU A 379 33.64 0.28 -42.51
CA LEU A 379 34.79 -0.03 -43.38
C LEU A 379 34.30 -0.47 -44.77
N ASP A 380 34.21 0.51 -45.67
CA ASP A 380 33.93 0.34 -47.10
C ASP A 380 35.18 -0.24 -47.81
N PRO A 381 35.15 -1.47 -48.35
CA PRO A 381 36.33 -2.10 -48.94
C PRO A 381 36.41 -1.77 -50.43
N HIS A 382 36.68 -0.53 -50.79
CA HIS A 382 36.99 -0.14 -52.17
C HIS A 382 37.91 1.07 -52.23
N ASP A 383 39.23 0.84 -52.11
CA ASP A 383 40.22 1.70 -52.79
C ASP A 383 41.54 0.93 -53.01
N ASP A 384 41.56 0.10 -54.06
CA ASP A 384 42.78 -0.53 -54.59
C ASP A 384 43.15 0.15 -55.92
N SER A 385 44.16 1.03 -55.89
CA SER A 385 44.92 1.40 -57.08
C SER A 385 46.37 1.78 -56.73
N SER A 386 47.23 0.79 -56.58
CA SER A 386 48.62 0.85 -57.04
C SER A 386 49.34 -0.50 -56.87
N GLU A 387 49.50 -1.20 -57.99
CA GLU A 387 50.63 -2.09 -58.28
C GLU A 387 51.97 -1.37 -57.99
N PRO A 388 53.06 -2.07 -57.58
CA PRO A 388 53.68 -3.03 -58.51
C PRO A 388 54.48 -4.23 -57.94
N ASP A 389 54.82 -5.08 -58.92
CA ASP A 389 55.99 -5.95 -59.08
C ASP A 389 56.00 -7.39 -58.54
N PHE A 390 55.94 -8.28 -59.54
CA PHE A 390 56.22 -9.71 -59.56
C PHE A 390 57.58 -10.07 -58.96
N PHE A 391 57.57 -11.04 -58.05
CA PHE A 391 58.60 -12.09 -57.98
C PHE A 391 57.91 -13.44 -57.78
N GLU A 392 58.11 -14.34 -58.76
CA GLU A 392 57.82 -15.76 -58.65
C GLU A 392 58.70 -16.39 -57.56
N ILE A 393 58.09 -16.96 -56.52
CA ILE A 393 58.71 -18.04 -55.73
C ILE A 393 57.68 -19.14 -55.51
N ASN A 394 58.19 -20.36 -55.71
CA ASN A 394 57.53 -21.65 -55.82
C ASN A 394 56.49 -21.97 -54.74
N SER A 395 55.39 -22.55 -55.23
CA SER A 395 54.49 -23.42 -54.48
C SER A 395 55.22 -24.69 -54.05
N ASP A 396 55.43 -24.87 -52.77
CA ASP A 396 55.33 -26.15 -52.05
C ASP A 396 55.42 -25.87 -50.54
N GLU A 397 54.49 -26.46 -49.79
CA GLU A 397 54.38 -26.48 -48.31
C GLU A 397 53.88 -25.20 -47.60
N LEU A 398 52.58 -25.15 -47.30
CA LEU A 398 52.06 -24.99 -45.93
C LEU A 398 50.53 -25.09 -45.91
N ASP A 399 50.04 -26.20 -45.36
CA ASP A 399 48.70 -26.31 -44.79
C ASP A 399 48.61 -25.34 -43.60
N GLU A 400 47.99 -24.18 -43.79
CA GLU A 400 47.42 -23.40 -42.70
C GLU A 400 45.89 -23.51 -42.75
N ASP A 401 45.35 -24.31 -41.84
CA ASP A 401 44.00 -24.18 -41.32
C ASP A 401 43.81 -22.72 -40.88
N ILE A 402 43.23 -21.89 -41.75
CA ILE A 402 42.74 -20.57 -41.39
C ILE A 402 41.65 -20.78 -40.33
N ASN A 403 42.05 -20.48 -39.09
CA ASN A 403 41.23 -20.60 -37.89
C ASN A 403 40.14 -19.53 -37.91
N LEU A 404 39.06 -19.78 -38.64
CA LEU A 404 37.83 -18.96 -38.70
C LEU A 404 37.14 -18.75 -37.33
N ASN A 405 37.69 -19.28 -36.24
CA ASN A 405 37.21 -19.06 -34.87
C ASN A 405 37.82 -17.84 -34.16
N GLN A 406 38.78 -17.12 -34.77
CA GLN A 406 39.44 -15.99 -34.11
C GLN A 406 38.77 -14.61 -34.33
N GLU A 407 38.00 -14.41 -35.40
CA GLU A 407 37.34 -13.11 -35.66
C GLU A 407 36.00 -12.91 -34.92
N GLU A 408 35.40 -13.96 -34.36
CA GLU A 408 34.09 -13.83 -33.69
C GLU A 408 34.15 -13.32 -32.23
N ASN A 409 35.35 -13.15 -31.63
CA ASN A 409 35.50 -12.98 -30.18
C ASN A 409 35.99 -11.61 -29.68
N LEU A 410 36.12 -10.60 -30.53
CA LEU A 410 36.57 -9.28 -30.07
C LEU A 410 35.42 -8.54 -29.37
N VAL A 411 35.42 -8.60 -28.03
CA VAL A 411 34.77 -7.61 -27.18
C VAL A 411 35.71 -6.40 -27.10
N SER A 412 35.17 -5.18 -27.21
CA SER A 412 36.01 -3.98 -27.24
C SER A 412 36.93 -3.91 -26.02
N GLU A 413 38.22 -3.60 -26.23
CA GLU A 413 39.18 -3.43 -25.13
C GLU A 413 38.68 -2.38 -24.13
N ALA A 414 37.96 -1.35 -24.61
CA ALA A 414 37.33 -0.33 -23.77
C ALA A 414 36.32 -0.92 -22.77
N PHE A 415 35.49 -1.89 -23.20
CA PHE A 415 34.56 -2.57 -22.30
C PHE A 415 35.29 -3.45 -21.28
N ILE A 416 36.33 -4.16 -21.72
CA ILE A 416 37.16 -5.03 -20.87
C ILE A 416 37.81 -4.20 -19.76
N ASP A 417 38.46 -3.09 -20.12
CA ASP A 417 39.12 -2.19 -19.18
C ASP A 417 38.11 -1.59 -18.19
N PHE A 418 36.95 -1.15 -18.68
CA PHE A 418 35.90 -0.61 -17.84
C PHE A 418 35.34 -1.62 -16.84
N PHE A 419 35.08 -2.86 -17.26
CA PHE A 419 34.58 -3.92 -16.38
C PHE A 419 35.61 -4.26 -15.29
N ASN A 420 36.87 -4.44 -15.69
CA ASN A 420 37.98 -4.72 -14.77
C ASN A 420 38.18 -3.60 -13.74
N ASP A 421 38.02 -2.34 -14.15
CA ASP A 421 38.12 -1.18 -13.27
C ASP A 421 36.99 -1.10 -12.24
N ILE A 422 35.79 -1.54 -12.59
CA ILE A 422 34.67 -1.62 -11.65
C ILE A 422 34.87 -2.78 -10.68
N GLU A 423 35.28 -3.95 -11.15
CA GLU A 423 35.51 -5.11 -10.30
C GLU A 423 36.59 -4.84 -9.25
N LYS A 424 37.70 -4.20 -9.63
CA LYS A 424 38.78 -3.82 -8.71
C LYS A 424 38.35 -2.88 -7.58
N LYS A 425 37.26 -2.12 -7.75
CA LYS A 425 36.76 -1.19 -6.73
C LYS A 425 35.92 -1.88 -5.65
N ASP A 426 35.63 -3.18 -5.80
CA ASP A 426 34.80 -3.98 -4.89
C ASP A 426 33.42 -3.33 -4.58
N GLU A 427 32.91 -2.57 -5.54
CA GLU A 427 31.61 -1.93 -5.44
C GLU A 427 30.54 -2.86 -6.02
N HIS A 428 29.82 -3.58 -5.15
CA HIS A 428 28.83 -4.57 -5.59
C HIS A 428 27.69 -3.99 -6.46
N PHE A 429 27.28 -2.75 -6.20
CA PHE A 429 26.11 -2.15 -6.86
C PHE A 429 26.39 -1.73 -8.32
N PRO A 430 27.51 -1.07 -8.64
CA PRO A 430 27.93 -0.82 -10.03
C PRO A 430 28.05 -2.08 -10.89
N ILE A 431 28.61 -3.18 -10.37
CA ILE A 431 28.78 -4.42 -11.14
C ILE A 431 27.43 -4.99 -11.55
N LEU A 432 26.46 -5.06 -10.62
CA LEU A 432 25.12 -5.52 -10.93
C LEU A 432 24.49 -4.68 -12.05
N ASN A 433 24.55 -3.36 -11.94
CA ASN A 433 23.95 -2.48 -12.95
C ASN A 433 24.62 -2.61 -14.31
N LEU A 434 25.93 -2.86 -14.35
CA LEU A 434 26.66 -3.11 -15.59
C LEU A 434 26.22 -4.45 -16.22
N ILE A 435 26.14 -5.52 -15.44
CA ILE A 435 25.67 -6.83 -15.92
C ILE A 435 24.24 -6.70 -16.47
N LEU A 436 23.35 -6.01 -15.75
CA LEU A 436 21.97 -5.79 -16.21
C LEU A 436 21.93 -4.95 -17.48
N ALA A 437 22.74 -3.89 -17.60
CA ALA A 437 22.82 -3.09 -18.82
C ALA A 437 23.30 -3.91 -20.02
N VAL A 438 24.33 -4.74 -19.84
CA VAL A 438 24.86 -5.61 -20.90
C VAL A 438 23.81 -6.66 -21.34
N LEU A 439 23.02 -7.17 -20.40
CA LEU A 439 21.90 -8.06 -20.70
C LEU A 439 20.77 -7.37 -21.46
N GLU A 440 20.46 -6.13 -21.11
CA GLU A 440 19.41 -5.34 -21.77
C GLU A 440 19.80 -4.94 -23.20
N LEU A 441 21.09 -4.75 -23.46
CA LEU A 441 21.64 -4.51 -24.80
C LEU A 441 21.66 -5.76 -25.68
N ASP A 442 21.39 -6.94 -25.12
CA ASP A 442 21.38 -8.22 -25.83
C ASP A 442 22.72 -8.55 -26.55
N ASN A 443 23.82 -7.95 -26.08
CA ASN A 443 25.14 -8.15 -26.66
C ASN A 443 25.75 -9.47 -26.18
N ILE A 444 25.50 -10.53 -26.93
CA ILE A 444 25.92 -11.90 -26.58
C ILE A 444 27.42 -12.05 -26.38
N LYS A 445 28.25 -11.27 -27.09
CA LYS A 445 29.71 -11.31 -26.98
C LYS A 445 30.16 -10.76 -25.62
N SER A 446 29.64 -9.60 -25.22
CA SER A 446 29.93 -9.00 -23.90
C SER A 446 29.40 -9.86 -22.76
N ILE A 447 28.22 -10.47 -22.92
CA ILE A 447 27.68 -11.43 -21.95
C ILE A 447 28.62 -12.63 -21.81
N ARG A 448 29.03 -13.26 -22.93
CA ARG A 448 30.00 -14.37 -22.94
C ARG A 448 31.30 -13.98 -22.25
N TYR A 449 31.83 -12.78 -22.53
CA TYR A 449 33.05 -12.28 -21.91
C TYR A 449 32.91 -12.18 -20.39
N ILE A 450 31.86 -11.52 -19.89
CA ILE A 450 31.62 -11.39 -18.44
C ILE A 450 31.57 -12.77 -17.78
N PHE A 451 30.79 -13.69 -18.34
CA PHE A 451 30.58 -15.00 -17.71
C PHE A 451 31.77 -15.95 -17.90
N ASN A 452 32.58 -15.83 -18.94
CA ASN A 452 33.76 -16.67 -19.13
C ASN A 452 34.95 -16.19 -18.30
N ASN A 453 35.19 -14.87 -18.22
CA ASN A 453 36.36 -14.30 -17.56
C ASN A 453 36.12 -13.93 -16.09
N HIS A 454 34.87 -13.65 -15.71
CA HIS A 454 34.48 -13.26 -14.35
C HIS A 454 33.40 -14.18 -13.80
N PHE A 455 33.50 -15.48 -14.08
CA PHE A 455 32.45 -16.45 -13.79
C PHE A 455 32.02 -16.43 -12.32
N ASP A 456 32.94 -16.37 -11.36
CA ASP A 456 32.59 -16.41 -9.94
C ASP A 456 31.86 -15.14 -9.47
N THR A 457 32.32 -13.97 -9.91
CA THR A 457 31.68 -12.68 -9.66
C THR A 457 30.29 -12.66 -10.30
N ALA A 458 30.21 -12.95 -11.60
CA ALA A 458 28.97 -12.96 -12.36
C ALA A 458 27.97 -14.00 -11.81
N LYS A 459 28.43 -15.20 -11.43
CA LYS A 459 27.62 -16.25 -10.81
C LYS A 459 27.10 -15.82 -9.43
N THR A 460 27.91 -15.13 -8.63
CA THR A 460 27.49 -14.62 -7.32
C THR A 460 26.40 -13.55 -7.46
N PHE A 461 26.53 -12.65 -8.43
CA PHE A 461 25.49 -11.67 -8.76
C PHE A 461 24.24 -12.34 -9.32
N LEU A 462 24.41 -13.28 -10.25
CA LEU A 462 23.32 -14.06 -10.79
C LEU A 462 22.58 -14.80 -9.66
N TYR A 463 23.29 -15.37 -8.67
CA TYR A 463 22.72 -16.01 -7.47
C TYR A 463 21.89 -15.05 -6.63
N SER A 464 22.40 -13.84 -6.43
CA SER A 464 21.81 -12.83 -5.56
C SER A 464 20.63 -12.10 -6.21
N TYR A 465 20.61 -12.03 -7.55
CA TYR A 465 19.68 -11.18 -8.32
C TYR A 465 19.05 -11.91 -9.51
N ARG A 466 18.68 -13.19 -9.34
CA ARG A 466 18.14 -14.05 -10.42
C ARG A 466 16.97 -13.42 -11.17
N LYS A 467 16.08 -12.75 -10.43
CA LYS A 467 14.89 -12.08 -10.96
C LYS A 467 15.27 -10.98 -11.95
N GLU A 468 16.18 -10.10 -11.53
CA GLU A 468 16.64 -8.96 -12.30
C GLU A 468 17.33 -9.42 -13.58
N HIS A 469 18.15 -10.48 -13.50
CA HIS A 469 18.81 -11.04 -14.66
C HIS A 469 17.82 -11.64 -15.66
N ILE A 470 16.86 -12.46 -15.22
CA ILE A 470 15.84 -13.04 -16.13
C ILE A 470 14.98 -11.94 -16.76
N LYS A 471 14.67 -10.87 -16.01
CA LYS A 471 13.93 -9.70 -16.52
C LYS A 471 14.72 -8.91 -17.57
N ALA A 472 16.05 -8.89 -17.44
CA ALA A 472 16.94 -8.20 -18.37
C ALA A 472 17.07 -8.94 -19.72
N ILE A 473 16.84 -10.26 -19.78
CA ILE A 473 16.88 -11.03 -21.03
C ILE A 473 15.85 -10.51 -22.04
N LYS A 474 16.32 -10.01 -23.20
CA LYS A 474 15.47 -9.45 -24.27
C LYS A 474 15.31 -10.35 -25.50
N SER A 475 16.24 -11.27 -25.78
CA SER A 475 16.14 -12.20 -26.92
C SER A 475 16.28 -13.67 -26.56
N THR A 476 15.82 -14.52 -27.48
CA THR A 476 15.96 -15.97 -27.38
C THR A 476 17.43 -16.39 -27.46
N LYS A 477 18.29 -15.64 -28.17
CA LYS A 477 19.74 -15.90 -28.26
C LYS A 477 20.41 -15.74 -26.89
N THR A 478 20.09 -14.67 -26.16
CA THR A 478 20.61 -14.48 -24.80
C THR A 478 20.06 -15.54 -23.86
N LEU A 479 18.78 -15.90 -23.98
CA LEU A 479 18.21 -16.99 -23.19
C LEU A 479 18.89 -18.34 -23.48
N ASP A 480 19.22 -18.62 -24.75
CA ASP A 480 19.96 -19.81 -25.19
C ASP A 480 21.34 -19.86 -24.54
N PHE A 481 22.07 -18.74 -24.53
CA PHE A 481 23.33 -18.66 -23.80
C PHE A 481 23.18 -19.04 -22.32
N PHE A 482 22.22 -18.43 -21.61
CA PHE A 482 22.00 -18.81 -20.20
C PHE A 482 21.60 -20.27 -20.05
N PHE A 483 20.78 -20.80 -20.96
CA PHE A 483 20.39 -22.20 -20.96
C PHE A 483 21.63 -23.08 -21.10
N ASP A 484 22.41 -22.90 -22.16
CA ASP A 484 23.59 -23.71 -22.46
C ASP A 484 24.63 -23.64 -21.33
N THR A 485 24.83 -22.45 -20.74
CA THR A 485 25.78 -22.26 -19.62
C THR A 485 25.29 -22.82 -18.28
N PHE A 486 23.98 -22.74 -17.96
CA PHE A 486 23.50 -22.98 -16.59
C PHE A 486 22.48 -24.13 -16.42
N HIS A 487 22.03 -24.80 -17.49
CA HIS A 487 20.99 -25.82 -17.39
C HIS A 487 21.41 -27.06 -16.57
N LEU A 488 22.69 -27.46 -16.64
CA LEU A 488 23.26 -28.60 -15.90
C LEU A 488 23.34 -28.33 -14.40
N ASN A 489 23.61 -27.09 -14.01
CA ASN A 489 23.75 -26.69 -12.61
C ASN A 489 22.39 -26.47 -11.90
N ASN A 490 21.27 -26.72 -12.59
CA ASN A 490 19.90 -26.49 -12.09
C ASN A 490 19.68 -25.07 -11.55
N PHE A 491 20.43 -24.08 -12.03
CA PHE A 491 20.48 -22.80 -11.34
C PHE A 491 19.30 -21.88 -11.71
N LEU A 492 19.18 -21.50 -13.00
CA LEU A 492 18.00 -20.78 -13.52
C LEU A 492 16.90 -21.75 -13.97
N PHE A 493 17.28 -22.98 -14.35
CA PHE A 493 16.38 -23.90 -15.04
C PHE A 493 15.91 -25.07 -14.16
N GLN A 494 15.97 -24.98 -12.82
CA GLN A 494 15.55 -26.10 -11.94
C GLN A 494 14.12 -26.60 -12.24
N ASP A 495 13.86 -27.88 -12.00
CA ASP A 495 12.49 -28.40 -12.01
C ASP A 495 11.64 -27.57 -11.03
N ARG A 496 10.42 -27.26 -11.43
CA ARG A 496 9.45 -26.48 -10.66
C ARG A 496 9.88 -25.04 -10.35
N ASN A 497 10.72 -24.41 -11.19
CA ASN A 497 11.04 -22.98 -11.02
C ASN A 497 9.90 -22.05 -11.46
N SER A 498 9.94 -20.82 -10.94
CA SER A 498 9.02 -19.72 -11.25
C SER A 498 9.71 -18.51 -11.90
N TYR A 499 10.98 -18.64 -12.32
CA TYR A 499 11.73 -17.50 -12.86
C TYR A 499 11.18 -17.01 -14.20
N TRP A 500 10.55 -17.90 -14.97
CA TRP A 500 9.91 -17.61 -16.26
C TRP A 500 8.88 -16.47 -16.18
N TYR A 501 8.32 -16.17 -15.00
CA TYR A 501 7.43 -15.02 -14.78
C TYR A 501 8.05 -13.66 -15.08
N TYR A 502 9.38 -13.56 -14.97
CA TYR A 502 10.10 -12.31 -15.13
C TYR A 502 10.44 -11.98 -16.58
N LEU A 503 10.28 -12.92 -17.51
CA LEU A 503 10.50 -12.69 -18.94
C LEU A 503 9.48 -11.70 -19.50
N THR A 504 9.96 -10.72 -20.26
CA THR A 504 9.13 -9.55 -20.63
C THR A 504 8.37 -9.71 -21.96
N SER A 505 8.52 -10.83 -22.66
CA SER A 505 7.82 -11.05 -23.95
C SER A 505 7.30 -12.47 -24.09
N LEU A 506 6.19 -12.62 -24.82
CA LEU A 506 5.57 -13.92 -25.08
C LEU A 506 6.47 -14.88 -25.86
N PRO A 507 7.20 -14.45 -26.92
CA PRO A 507 8.12 -15.33 -27.64
C PRO A 507 9.25 -15.88 -26.75
N LEU A 508 9.78 -15.06 -25.83
CA LEU A 508 10.79 -15.53 -24.85
C LEU A 508 10.26 -16.62 -23.95
N ILE A 509 9.00 -16.47 -23.51
CA ILE A 509 8.37 -17.45 -22.61
C ILE A 509 8.11 -18.75 -23.35
N GLU A 510 7.63 -18.68 -24.58
CA GLU A 510 7.47 -19.87 -25.43
C GLU A 510 8.80 -20.59 -25.65
N HIS A 511 9.88 -19.83 -25.89
CA HIS A 511 11.22 -20.39 -26.01
C HIS A 511 11.69 -21.02 -24.69
N TYR A 512 11.45 -20.36 -23.56
CA TYR A 512 11.75 -20.91 -22.22
C TYR A 512 10.96 -22.20 -21.95
N GLU A 513 9.68 -22.26 -22.31
CA GLU A 513 8.84 -23.46 -22.22
C GLU A 513 9.44 -24.61 -23.04
N GLN A 514 9.89 -24.35 -24.27
CA GLN A 514 10.54 -25.36 -25.12
C GLN A 514 11.82 -25.90 -24.49
N LYS A 515 12.65 -25.00 -23.94
CA LYS A 515 13.91 -25.35 -23.26
C LYS A 515 13.68 -26.13 -21.97
N MET A 516 12.64 -25.81 -21.21
CA MET A 516 12.28 -26.57 -20.02
C MET A 516 11.66 -27.92 -20.38
N GLY A 517 10.89 -27.98 -21.47
CA GLY A 517 10.33 -29.20 -22.03
C GLY A 517 11.40 -30.18 -22.51
N SER A 518 12.47 -29.70 -23.14
CA SER A 518 13.59 -30.56 -23.58
C SER A 518 14.33 -31.21 -22.40
N LEU A 519 14.32 -30.58 -21.23
CA LEU A 519 14.85 -31.14 -19.99
C LEU A 519 13.83 -32.01 -19.22
N ASN A 520 12.62 -32.20 -19.74
CA ASN A 520 11.50 -32.85 -19.05
C ASN A 520 11.21 -32.24 -17.67
N ARG A 521 11.42 -30.92 -17.54
CA ARG A 521 11.20 -30.14 -16.32
C ARG A 521 9.85 -29.42 -16.41
N ILE A 522 9.23 -29.24 -15.26
CA ILE A 522 7.92 -28.62 -15.11
C ILE A 522 8.11 -27.20 -14.57
N LEU A 523 7.39 -26.23 -15.11
CA LEU A 523 7.29 -24.87 -14.60
C LEU A 523 6.26 -24.82 -13.48
N THR A 524 6.58 -24.18 -12.35
CA THR A 524 5.57 -24.00 -11.30
C THR A 524 4.83 -22.69 -11.53
N ILE A 525 3.51 -22.78 -11.40
CA ILE A 525 2.67 -21.63 -11.17
C ILE A 525 2.32 -21.64 -9.67
N ASP A 526 2.92 -20.76 -8.87
CA ASP A 526 2.67 -20.66 -7.44
C ASP A 526 2.08 -19.29 -7.07
N ASN A 527 1.60 -19.16 -5.81
CA ASN A 527 1.36 -17.83 -5.28
C ASN A 527 2.70 -17.12 -5.35
N HIS A 528 2.74 -16.01 -6.10
CA HIS A 528 3.88 -15.12 -6.32
C HIS A 528 4.94 -15.25 -5.21
N PRO A 529 6.24 -15.33 -5.53
CA PRO A 529 7.32 -15.40 -4.52
C PRO A 529 7.45 -14.11 -3.66
N SER A 530 6.39 -13.33 -3.47
CA SER A 530 6.30 -12.23 -2.51
C SER A 530 6.59 -12.67 -1.07
N ASN A 531 6.55 -13.97 -0.76
CA ASN A 531 6.94 -14.48 0.56
C ASN A 531 8.46 -14.69 0.73
N TYR A 532 9.27 -14.50 -0.31
CA TYR A 532 10.73 -14.58 -0.26
C TYR A 532 11.40 -13.27 -0.73
N GLU A 533 10.73 -12.12 -0.56
CA GLU A 533 11.33 -10.80 -0.85
C GLU A 533 12.44 -10.47 0.15
N ILE A 534 13.63 -10.98 -0.13
CA ILE A 534 14.88 -10.35 0.32
C ILE A 534 14.91 -8.98 -0.36
N ASN A 535 14.83 -7.91 0.43
CA ASN A 535 14.91 -6.50 0.03
C ASN A 535 13.60 -5.82 -0.43
N GLY A 536 12.64 -5.61 0.48
CA GLY A 536 11.97 -4.34 0.78
C GLY A 536 11.53 -3.35 -0.32
N ILE A 537 11.46 -3.73 -1.59
CA ILE A 537 10.89 -2.95 -2.69
C ILE A 537 9.45 -3.43 -2.83
N PRO A 538 8.44 -2.58 -2.58
CA PRO A 538 7.05 -2.98 -2.76
C PRO A 538 6.81 -3.44 -4.21
N PRO A 539 5.89 -4.39 -4.45
CA PRO A 539 5.52 -4.84 -5.79
C PRO A 539 4.70 -3.75 -6.48
N GLU A 540 5.39 -2.69 -6.91
CA GLU A 540 4.88 -1.60 -7.76
C GLU A 540 5.58 -1.56 -9.13
N GLU A 541 6.52 -2.46 -9.40
CA GLU A 541 7.06 -2.60 -10.75
C GLU A 541 6.11 -3.41 -11.63
N LYS A 542 5.46 -2.68 -12.55
CA LYS A 542 4.78 -3.14 -13.78
C LYS A 542 4.48 -4.64 -13.74
N GLU A 543 3.28 -4.97 -13.27
CA GLU A 543 2.69 -6.28 -13.53
C GLU A 543 2.94 -6.61 -14.99
N ASN A 544 3.71 -7.68 -15.22
CA ASN A 544 4.05 -8.10 -16.56
C ASN A 544 2.72 -8.20 -17.31
N SER A 545 2.53 -7.47 -18.41
CA SER A 545 1.23 -7.35 -19.09
C SER A 545 0.67 -8.71 -19.53
N PHE A 546 1.54 -9.71 -19.55
CA PHE A 546 1.28 -11.09 -19.90
C PHE A 546 0.91 -11.99 -18.70
N SER A 547 1.01 -11.53 -17.44
CA SER A 547 0.82 -12.38 -16.24
C SER A 547 -0.50 -13.18 -16.26
N LEU A 548 -1.59 -12.60 -16.78
CA LEU A 548 -2.86 -13.34 -16.93
C LEU A 548 -2.87 -14.27 -18.13
N GLU A 549 -2.30 -13.85 -19.25
CA GLU A 549 -2.19 -14.69 -20.43
C GLU A 549 -1.33 -15.93 -20.14
N LEU A 550 -0.28 -15.75 -19.37
CA LEU A 550 0.58 -16.79 -18.82
C LEU A 550 -0.12 -17.70 -17.84
N LEU A 551 -0.89 -17.13 -16.92
CA LEU A 551 -1.73 -17.91 -16.01
C LEU A 551 -2.71 -18.79 -16.79
N LEU A 552 -3.35 -18.21 -17.82
CA LEU A 552 -4.31 -18.91 -18.66
C LEU A 552 -3.64 -19.97 -19.55
N ARG A 553 -2.45 -19.71 -20.08
CA ARG A 553 -1.63 -20.70 -20.80
C ARG A 553 -1.24 -21.86 -19.89
N GLY A 554 -0.86 -21.54 -18.66
CA GLY A 554 -0.66 -22.52 -17.60
C GLY A 554 -1.87 -23.42 -17.40
N LEU A 555 -3.03 -22.80 -17.19
CA LEU A 555 -4.30 -23.49 -16.96
C LEU A 555 -4.74 -24.33 -18.16
N SER A 556 -4.57 -23.83 -19.40
CA SER A 556 -4.99 -24.55 -20.60
C SER A 556 -4.06 -25.72 -20.95
N LYS A 557 -2.78 -25.63 -20.57
CA LYS A 557 -1.77 -26.67 -20.80
C LYS A 557 -1.63 -27.67 -19.63
N THR A 558 -2.21 -27.40 -18.46
CA THR A 558 -2.24 -28.37 -17.35
C THR A 558 -3.31 -29.44 -17.56
N ARG A 559 -2.96 -30.73 -17.39
CA ARG A 559 -3.97 -31.80 -17.36
C ARG A 559 -4.87 -31.63 -16.12
N PRO A 560 -6.21 -31.73 -16.24
CA PRO A 560 -7.17 -31.45 -15.16
C PRO A 560 -7.16 -32.43 -13.97
N SER A 561 -6.15 -33.29 -13.82
CA SER A 561 -6.14 -34.42 -12.87
C SER A 561 -5.54 -34.12 -11.48
N ILE A 562 -5.22 -32.87 -11.15
CA ILE A 562 -4.71 -32.53 -9.81
C ILE A 562 -5.88 -32.22 -8.86
N LYS A 563 -6.19 -33.18 -7.97
CA LYS A 563 -7.04 -32.93 -6.80
C LYS A 563 -6.31 -31.97 -5.85
N ILE A 564 -6.76 -30.72 -5.80
CA ILE A 564 -6.38 -29.79 -4.74
C ILE A 564 -7.03 -30.30 -3.46
N THR A 565 -6.22 -30.77 -2.50
CA THR A 565 -6.71 -31.18 -1.20
C THR A 565 -6.87 -29.94 -0.33
N ASP A 566 -8.12 -29.54 -0.07
CA ASP A 566 -8.43 -28.60 1.00
C ASP A 566 -8.00 -29.23 2.33
N THR A 567 -6.82 -28.83 2.86
CA THR A 567 -6.43 -29.14 4.23
C THR A 567 -7.26 -28.28 5.19
N THR A 568 -8.53 -28.65 5.36
CA THR A 568 -9.32 -28.27 6.52
C THR A 568 -9.42 -29.48 7.45
N PRO A 569 -9.17 -29.34 8.77
CA PRO A 569 -9.35 -30.45 9.69
C PRO A 569 -10.84 -30.85 9.66
N LYS A 570 -11.14 -32.10 9.28
CA LYS A 570 -12.46 -32.68 9.51
C LYS A 570 -12.70 -32.74 11.01
N THR A 571 -13.45 -31.79 11.56
CA THR A 571 -14.13 -31.98 12.84
C THR A 571 -15.25 -32.98 12.63
N THR A 572 -15.01 -34.22 13.05
CA THR A 572 -16.03 -35.24 13.25
C THR A 572 -16.98 -34.76 14.35
N THR A 573 -18.19 -34.34 13.96
CA THR A 573 -19.31 -34.17 14.88
C THR A 573 -19.79 -35.55 15.32
N THR A 574 -19.35 -36.00 16.50
CA THR A 574 -20.04 -37.03 17.27
C THR A 574 -21.28 -36.41 17.90
N THR A 575 -22.45 -36.81 17.40
CA THR A 575 -23.76 -36.58 18.00
C THR A 575 -23.87 -37.42 19.28
N THR A 576 -23.65 -36.81 20.44
CA THR A 576 -24.08 -37.37 21.73
C THR A 576 -25.48 -36.86 22.06
N THR A 577 -26.46 -37.77 21.97
CA THR A 577 -27.80 -37.64 22.52
C THR A 577 -27.72 -37.69 24.05
N THR A 578 -27.90 -36.55 24.71
CA THR A 578 -28.15 -36.49 26.17
C THR A 578 -29.64 -36.47 26.42
N THR A 579 -30.15 -37.59 26.95
CA THR A 579 -31.46 -37.73 27.56
C THR A 579 -31.50 -36.99 28.90
N THR A 580 -32.36 -36.00 29.00
CA THR A 580 -32.72 -35.31 30.24
C THR A 580 -33.65 -36.19 31.07
N THR A 581 -33.23 -36.56 32.27
CA THR A 581 -34.11 -37.09 33.32
C THR A 581 -34.14 -36.10 34.49
N THR A 582 -35.34 -35.58 34.75
CA THR A 582 -35.73 -34.64 35.80
C THR A 582 -36.21 -35.40 37.04
N VAL A 583 -35.60 -35.18 38.21
CA VAL A 583 -36.17 -35.52 39.54
C VAL A 583 -35.62 -34.52 40.58
N PRO A 584 -36.39 -34.09 41.60
CA PRO A 584 -36.44 -32.70 42.02
C PRO A 584 -35.69 -32.33 43.30
N ALA A 585 -35.51 -31.02 43.45
CA ALA A 585 -34.98 -30.32 44.61
C ALA A 585 -35.84 -30.44 45.87
N LYS A 586 -35.17 -30.45 47.03
CA LYS A 586 -35.67 -29.87 48.28
C LYS A 586 -34.57 -29.10 49.02
N PRO A 587 -34.92 -28.04 49.77
CA PRO A 587 -34.01 -26.95 50.14
C PRO A 587 -33.62 -26.99 51.61
N ILE A 588 -32.40 -26.59 51.97
CA ILE A 588 -32.02 -26.29 53.37
C ILE A 588 -31.06 -25.09 53.44
N SER A 589 -31.65 -23.99 53.92
CA SER A 589 -31.16 -22.94 54.83
C SER A 589 -29.74 -22.35 54.74
N ASN A 590 -29.75 -21.02 54.54
CA ASN A 590 -28.90 -20.01 55.19
C ASN A 590 -28.61 -20.31 56.68
N PRO A 591 -27.49 -19.86 57.27
CA PRO A 591 -27.48 -18.49 57.82
C PRO A 591 -26.14 -17.72 57.86
N ASN A 592 -26.27 -16.39 57.71
CA ASN A 592 -25.74 -15.27 58.52
C ASN A 592 -24.24 -15.11 58.91
N ASN A 593 -23.74 -13.92 58.52
CA ASN A 593 -23.09 -12.84 59.32
C ASN A 593 -21.79 -13.07 60.11
N LEU A 594 -20.83 -12.16 59.88
CA LEU A 594 -20.04 -11.29 60.80
C LEU A 594 -18.67 -10.98 60.12
N SER A 595 -18.32 -9.77 59.68
CA SER A 595 -18.06 -8.49 60.38
C SER A 595 -16.84 -8.48 61.31
N ILE A 596 -16.07 -7.37 61.24
CA ILE A 596 -14.93 -6.86 62.05
C ILE A 596 -13.56 -7.04 61.35
N LYS A 597 -12.86 -6.03 60.81
CA LYS A 597 -12.22 -4.78 61.32
C LYS A 597 -10.97 -4.96 62.21
N ASP A 598 -9.89 -4.30 61.74
CA ASP A 598 -8.82 -3.60 62.46
C ASP A 598 -7.54 -4.32 62.97
N LYS A 599 -6.42 -3.84 62.38
CA LYS A 599 -5.21 -3.24 63.00
C LYS A 599 -4.05 -4.10 63.55
N PHE A 600 -2.92 -3.37 63.58
CA PHE A 600 -1.57 -3.62 64.12
C PHE A 600 -0.60 -4.38 63.21
N LEU A 601 0.72 -4.14 63.19
CA LEU A 601 1.67 -3.03 63.40
C LEU A 601 3.07 -3.69 63.22
N ASN A 602 4.03 -2.98 62.61
CA ASN A 602 5.49 -3.11 62.69
C ASN A 602 6.16 -4.44 63.12
N SER A 603 7.18 -4.85 62.35
CA SER A 603 8.53 -4.99 62.92
C SER A 603 9.61 -4.88 61.83
N ASP A 604 10.50 -3.92 62.04
CA ASP A 604 11.87 -3.90 61.52
C ASP A 604 12.65 -5.12 62.03
N TYR A 605 13.61 -5.64 61.25
CA TYR A 605 14.98 -5.82 61.74
C TYR A 605 15.95 -6.02 60.56
N SER A 606 17.09 -5.36 60.72
CA SER A 606 18.26 -5.36 59.86
C SER A 606 19.26 -6.44 60.28
N GLN A 607 20.16 -6.82 59.36
CA GLN A 607 21.63 -6.82 59.50
C GLN A 607 22.33 -7.98 58.78
N ASN A 608 23.28 -7.57 57.93
CA ASN A 608 24.66 -8.04 57.77
C ASN A 608 25.01 -9.51 58.05
N SER A 609 25.66 -10.14 57.06
CA SER A 609 27.00 -10.69 57.30
C SER A 609 27.81 -10.83 56.01
N THR A 610 29.02 -10.33 56.10
CA THR A 610 30.19 -10.49 55.24
C THR A 610 30.74 -11.92 55.31
N ALA A 611 31.22 -12.46 54.19
CA ALA A 611 32.33 -13.43 54.20
C ALA A 611 33.08 -13.44 52.85
N THR A 612 34.34 -13.02 52.94
CA THR A 612 35.47 -13.11 52.01
C THR A 612 35.96 -14.55 51.78
N PHE A 613 36.49 -14.84 50.58
CA PHE A 613 37.82 -15.42 50.23
C PHE A 613 37.76 -15.96 48.77
N ASN A 614 38.53 -15.42 47.82
CA ASN A 614 39.85 -15.91 47.35
C ASN A 614 39.80 -17.42 46.95
N SER A 615 40.23 -17.88 45.77
CA SER A 615 41.48 -17.55 45.08
C SER A 615 41.58 -18.26 43.69
N THR A 616 42.20 -17.55 42.73
CA THR A 616 43.33 -17.99 41.87
C THR A 616 43.20 -19.04 40.73
N PHE A 617 43.56 -18.56 39.52
CA PHE A 617 44.48 -19.11 38.49
C PHE A 617 44.20 -20.44 37.76
N PHE A 618 44.01 -20.41 36.43
CA PHE A 618 45.10 -20.58 35.43
C PHE A 618 44.66 -20.24 33.98
N ASN A 619 45.65 -19.76 33.22
CA ASN A 619 45.70 -19.46 31.79
C ASN A 619 45.68 -20.71 30.89
N SER A 620 45.42 -20.48 29.58
CA SER A 620 46.05 -21.06 28.36
C SER A 620 44.98 -21.54 27.35
N SER A 621 44.70 -20.86 26.24
CA SER A 621 45.44 -20.72 24.96
C SER A 621 45.41 -21.95 24.03
N ASN A 622 45.04 -21.67 22.77
CA ASN A 622 45.39 -22.32 21.49
C ASN A 622 44.39 -23.23 20.75
N ASN A 623 43.96 -22.71 19.58
CA ASN A 623 43.98 -23.26 18.21
C ASN A 623 43.87 -24.79 18.01
N HIS A 624 42.91 -25.25 17.19
CA HIS A 624 43.08 -25.49 15.74
C HIS A 624 41.85 -26.17 15.09
N TYR A 625 41.70 -25.91 13.80
CA TYR A 625 40.93 -26.60 12.75
C TYR A 625 40.72 -28.12 12.92
N PHE A 626 39.53 -28.63 12.57
CA PHE A 626 39.32 -29.53 11.42
C PHE A 626 37.81 -29.80 11.15
N ASP A 627 37.46 -29.51 9.91
CA ASP A 627 36.60 -30.17 8.92
C ASP A 627 35.82 -31.50 9.18
N THR A 628 34.78 -31.64 8.34
CA THR A 628 34.09 -32.85 7.80
C THR A 628 32.96 -33.61 8.55
N ASN A 629 31.81 -33.62 7.87
CA ASN A 629 30.92 -34.75 7.53
C ASN A 629 30.77 -35.94 8.51
N SER A 630 29.52 -36.26 8.89
CA SER A 630 28.78 -37.39 8.29
C SER A 630 27.44 -37.69 9.00
N SER A 631 26.51 -38.07 8.14
CA SER A 631 25.25 -38.81 8.32
C SER A 631 25.18 -39.81 9.48
N ASN A 632 23.99 -39.93 10.09
CA ASN A 632 23.43 -41.26 10.36
C ASN A 632 21.89 -41.31 10.38
N HIS A 633 21.41 -42.34 9.68
CA HIS A 633 20.07 -42.89 9.63
C HIS A 633 19.54 -43.34 11.00
N PHE A 634 18.22 -43.22 11.23
CA PHE A 634 17.49 -44.26 11.95
C PHE A 634 16.08 -44.47 11.36
N LEU A 635 15.83 -45.71 10.95
CA LEU A 635 14.55 -46.29 10.58
C LEU A 635 13.61 -46.36 11.79
N ASN A 636 12.29 -46.21 11.57
CA ASN A 636 11.37 -47.20 12.11
C ASN A 636 10.13 -47.43 11.24
N LYS A 637 9.83 -48.72 11.06
CA LYS A 637 8.72 -49.31 10.30
C LYS A 637 7.42 -49.20 11.10
N ASN A 638 6.29 -49.13 10.41
CA ASN A 638 5.22 -50.12 10.64
C ASN A 638 4.22 -50.16 9.46
N LYS A 639 4.07 -51.38 8.93
CA LYS A 639 3.03 -51.84 8.01
C LYS A 639 1.75 -52.11 8.80
N ASN A 640 0.59 -51.96 8.17
CA ASN A 640 -0.42 -53.02 8.12
C ASN A 640 -1.42 -52.80 6.98
N ASN A 641 -1.57 -53.85 6.18
CA ASN A 641 -2.57 -54.07 5.14
C ASN A 641 -3.96 -54.33 5.76
N TYR A 642 -5.04 -54.04 5.04
CA TYR A 642 -6.14 -54.99 4.87
C TYR A 642 -6.89 -54.78 3.55
N ASN A 643 -7.38 -55.91 3.06
CA ASN A 643 -7.84 -56.24 1.72
C ASN A 643 -9.27 -55.79 1.39
N SER A 644 -9.57 -56.01 0.11
CA SER A 644 -10.72 -55.71 -0.73
C SER A 644 -11.95 -56.64 -0.61
N ASN A 645 -13.00 -56.21 -1.33
CA ASN A 645 -14.09 -56.96 -2.00
C ASN A 645 -15.41 -57.28 -1.26
N ASN A 646 -16.53 -56.77 -1.84
CA ASN A 646 -17.70 -57.50 -2.39
C ASN A 646 -18.85 -56.50 -2.69
N SER A 647 -19.35 -56.38 -3.94
CA SER A 647 -20.56 -56.99 -4.56
C SER A 647 -21.90 -56.46 -3.99
N LEU A 648 -23.05 -56.28 -4.66
CA LEU A 648 -23.61 -56.39 -6.02
C LEU A 648 -25.09 -55.90 -5.91
N PHE A 649 -25.69 -55.39 -7.00
CA PHE A 649 -27.14 -55.26 -7.36
C PHE A 649 -28.15 -54.36 -6.59
N PHE A 650 -28.77 -53.40 -7.31
CA PHE A 650 -30.17 -53.48 -7.81
C PHE A 650 -30.44 -52.47 -8.94
N ASP A 651 -31.10 -52.93 -10.00
CA ASP A 651 -31.66 -52.19 -11.14
C ASP A 651 -33.01 -51.53 -10.81
N ILE A 652 -33.43 -50.53 -11.63
CA ILE A 652 -34.70 -50.49 -12.42
C ILE A 652 -35.03 -49.03 -12.87
N ASN A 653 -35.01 -48.82 -14.21
CA ASN A 653 -35.93 -48.07 -15.12
C ASN A 653 -36.47 -46.65 -14.76
N LYS A 654 -36.78 -45.71 -15.66
CA LYS A 654 -37.10 -45.73 -17.11
C LYS A 654 -37.14 -44.28 -17.69
N ASN A 655 -36.72 -44.14 -18.95
CA ASN A 655 -37.22 -43.28 -20.07
C ASN A 655 -37.58 -41.79 -19.90
N ILE A 656 -37.09 -40.94 -20.82
CA ILE A 656 -37.82 -40.39 -21.98
C ILE A 656 -36.87 -39.67 -22.96
N ASN A 657 -37.25 -39.70 -24.25
CA ASN A 657 -36.52 -39.50 -25.49
C ASN A 657 -36.27 -38.05 -25.99
N ASN A 658 -35.33 -37.97 -26.96
CA ASN A 658 -35.30 -37.15 -28.20
C ASN A 658 -34.97 -35.64 -28.14
N PHE A 659 -33.90 -35.21 -28.82
CA PHE A 659 -33.98 -34.66 -30.19
C PHE A 659 -32.61 -34.52 -30.89
N ASN A 660 -32.65 -34.60 -32.22
CA ASN A 660 -31.58 -34.78 -33.20
C ASN A 660 -30.87 -33.50 -33.69
N ASN A 661 -29.73 -33.75 -34.35
CA ASN A 661 -29.14 -33.04 -35.51
C ASN A 661 -28.36 -31.73 -35.28
N LEU A 662 -27.05 -31.76 -35.56
CA LEU A 662 -26.50 -31.08 -36.75
C LEU A 662 -25.11 -31.64 -37.11
N SER A 663 -25.08 -32.46 -38.16
CA SER A 663 -23.92 -32.75 -39.00
C SER A 663 -23.85 -31.70 -40.12
N ASN A 664 -22.66 -31.16 -40.40
CA ASN A 664 -22.12 -30.91 -41.76
C ASN A 664 -21.05 -29.82 -41.75
N LEU A 665 -19.78 -30.20 -41.94
CA LEU A 665 -18.87 -29.72 -42.98
C LEU A 665 -17.45 -30.23 -42.69
N LYS A 666 -17.21 -31.48 -43.11
CA LYS A 666 -15.89 -31.93 -43.54
C LYS A 666 -15.76 -31.56 -45.02
N ASN A 667 -14.69 -30.85 -45.38
CA ASN A 667 -13.90 -31.08 -46.60
C ASN A 667 -12.94 -29.90 -46.78
N LEU A 668 -11.66 -30.14 -46.52
CA LEU A 668 -10.56 -29.90 -47.45
C LEU A 668 -9.27 -30.33 -46.76
N ASN A 669 -8.71 -31.42 -47.27
CA ASN A 669 -7.37 -31.90 -46.99
C ASN A 669 -6.56 -31.67 -48.26
N PRO A 670 -5.26 -31.40 -48.17
CA PRO A 670 -4.38 -32.33 -48.88
C PRO A 670 -3.23 -32.83 -48.00
N LYS A 671 -3.12 -34.16 -48.01
CA LYS A 671 -1.91 -34.99 -47.97
C LYS A 671 -0.68 -34.37 -47.27
N ILE A 672 -0.48 -34.77 -46.01
CA ILE A 672 0.85 -35.05 -45.47
C ILE A 672 0.83 -36.50 -44.96
N ASN A 673 1.53 -37.37 -45.66
CA ASN A 673 1.91 -38.69 -45.18
C ASN A 673 3.08 -38.50 -44.21
N ASN A 674 2.86 -38.70 -42.91
CA ASN A 674 3.84 -39.19 -41.93
C ASN A 674 3.10 -39.52 -40.62
N ASN A 675 2.60 -40.75 -40.51
CA ASN A 675 1.83 -41.22 -39.34
C ASN A 675 2.71 -41.74 -38.19
N ASN A 676 4.01 -41.48 -38.18
CA ASN A 676 4.91 -41.95 -37.12
C ASN A 676 5.33 -40.87 -36.10
N ASP A 677 5.10 -39.58 -36.36
CA ASP A 677 5.52 -38.50 -35.45
C ASP A 677 4.42 -38.01 -34.48
N ILE A 678 3.16 -38.38 -34.71
CA ILE A 678 2.02 -37.91 -33.90
C ILE A 678 1.91 -38.67 -32.55
N ASN A 679 2.49 -39.87 -32.44
CA ASN A 679 2.42 -40.66 -31.20
C ASN A 679 3.49 -40.31 -30.16
N ILE A 680 4.46 -39.43 -30.47
CA ILE A 680 5.51 -39.04 -29.50
C ILE A 680 5.03 -37.92 -28.57
N PHE A 681 4.07 -37.08 -28.97
CA PHE A 681 3.62 -35.95 -28.13
C PHE A 681 2.57 -36.29 -27.07
N ASN A 682 1.84 -37.40 -27.20
CA ASN A 682 0.75 -37.75 -26.27
C ASN A 682 1.21 -38.22 -24.88
N ASN A 683 2.51 -38.50 -24.70
CA ASN A 683 3.11 -38.90 -23.42
C ASN A 683 3.95 -37.80 -22.75
N SER A 684 3.99 -36.58 -23.30
CA SER A 684 4.73 -35.47 -22.67
C SER A 684 4.08 -35.05 -21.34
N LYS A 685 4.91 -34.88 -20.30
CA LYS A 685 4.45 -34.31 -19.02
C LYS A 685 3.92 -32.89 -19.28
N PRO A 686 2.89 -32.43 -18.54
CA PRO A 686 2.45 -31.04 -18.65
C PRO A 686 3.62 -30.11 -18.33
N ILE A 687 3.83 -29.10 -19.18
CA ILE A 687 4.90 -28.10 -19.00
C ILE A 687 4.68 -27.30 -17.70
N TYR A 688 3.43 -27.19 -17.22
CA TYR A 688 3.09 -26.44 -16.02
C TYR A 688 2.56 -27.35 -14.90
N ALA A 689 2.99 -27.07 -13.67
CA ALA A 689 2.39 -27.54 -12.43
C ALA A 689 1.80 -26.35 -11.68
N ILE A 690 0.49 -26.38 -11.45
CA ILE A 690 -0.18 -25.39 -10.61
C ILE A 690 0.02 -25.83 -9.16
N GLY A 691 0.74 -25.02 -8.38
CA GLY A 691 0.89 -25.21 -6.94
C GLY A 691 -0.40 -24.92 -6.18
N ASN A 692 -0.34 -24.85 -4.84
CA ASN A 692 -1.47 -24.42 -4.02
C ASN A 692 -1.70 -22.91 -4.15
N ILE A 693 -2.19 -22.47 -5.31
CA ILE A 693 -2.47 -21.06 -5.57
C ILE A 693 -3.85 -20.71 -5.03
N SER A 694 -3.90 -19.70 -4.18
CA SER A 694 -5.15 -19.05 -3.84
C SER A 694 -5.49 -18.09 -4.97
N ILE A 695 -6.67 -18.24 -5.57
CA ILE A 695 -7.14 -17.32 -6.61
C ILE A 695 -7.12 -15.85 -6.19
N ASN A 696 -7.17 -15.58 -4.87
CA ASN A 696 -7.08 -14.23 -4.31
C ASN A 696 -5.70 -13.58 -4.50
N SER A 697 -4.65 -14.36 -4.77
CA SER A 697 -3.31 -13.86 -5.02
C SER A 697 -3.19 -13.14 -6.37
N PHE A 698 -4.21 -13.29 -7.24
CA PHE A 698 -4.32 -12.61 -8.53
C PHE A 698 -5.27 -11.41 -8.49
N SER A 699 -5.59 -10.85 -7.32
CA SER A 699 -6.58 -9.77 -7.19
C SER A 699 -6.23 -8.54 -8.04
N LYS A 700 -4.98 -8.06 -7.96
CA LYS A 700 -4.53 -6.90 -8.77
C LYS A 700 -4.62 -7.18 -10.28
N LEU A 701 -4.20 -8.38 -10.69
CA LEU A 701 -4.28 -8.81 -12.09
C LEU A 701 -5.74 -8.88 -12.59
N PHE A 702 -6.66 -9.35 -11.75
CA PHE A 702 -8.09 -9.33 -12.06
C PHE A 702 -8.65 -7.91 -12.14
N GLU A 703 -8.21 -7.00 -11.27
CA GLU A 703 -8.55 -5.57 -11.34
C GLU A 703 -8.06 -4.95 -12.66
N GLU A 704 -6.82 -5.21 -13.07
CA GLU A 704 -6.30 -4.78 -14.38
C GLU A 704 -7.15 -5.31 -15.54
N CYS A 705 -7.55 -6.58 -15.48
CA CYS A 705 -8.32 -7.19 -16.55
C CYS A 705 -9.74 -6.65 -16.62
N ILE A 706 -10.32 -6.27 -15.49
CA ILE A 706 -11.58 -5.52 -15.47
C ILE A 706 -11.39 -4.15 -16.11
N ILE A 707 -10.32 -3.42 -15.73
CA ILE A 707 -10.01 -2.10 -16.29
C ILE A 707 -9.83 -2.17 -17.81
N LYS A 708 -9.16 -3.21 -18.31
CA LYS A 708 -8.87 -3.51 -19.73
C LYS A 708 -10.01 -4.26 -20.44
N HIS A 709 -11.18 -4.42 -19.82
CA HIS A 709 -12.36 -5.13 -20.37
C HIS A 709 -12.14 -6.61 -20.76
N LYS A 710 -11.12 -7.26 -20.21
CA LYS A 710 -10.76 -8.68 -20.42
C LYS A 710 -11.44 -9.63 -19.41
N GLN A 711 -12.72 -9.43 -19.11
CA GLN A 711 -13.46 -10.22 -18.10
C GLN A 711 -13.59 -11.71 -18.46
N ASP A 712 -13.59 -12.07 -19.75
CA ASP A 712 -13.67 -13.47 -20.20
C ASP A 712 -12.48 -14.30 -19.71
N LEU A 713 -11.32 -13.68 -19.54
CA LEU A 713 -10.12 -14.31 -18.99
C LEU A 713 -10.31 -14.65 -17.51
N ILE A 714 -10.98 -13.78 -16.75
CA ILE A 714 -11.30 -14.01 -15.33
C ILE A 714 -12.30 -15.16 -15.19
N ILE A 715 -13.33 -15.18 -16.04
CA ILE A 715 -14.33 -16.26 -16.08
C ILE A 715 -13.65 -17.59 -16.44
N SER A 716 -12.79 -17.58 -17.47
CA SER A 716 -12.02 -18.76 -17.88
C SER A 716 -11.13 -19.27 -16.75
N ALA A 717 -10.49 -18.36 -16.02
CA ALA A 717 -9.75 -18.71 -14.82
C ALA A 717 -10.67 -19.37 -13.78
N PHE A 718 -11.83 -18.79 -13.45
CA PHE A 718 -12.78 -19.36 -12.48
C PHE A 718 -13.28 -20.75 -12.87
N ILE A 719 -13.47 -21.01 -14.16
CA ILE A 719 -13.87 -22.31 -14.69
C ILE A 719 -12.71 -23.32 -14.60
N ASN A 720 -11.52 -22.91 -15.01
CA ASN A 720 -10.37 -23.81 -15.13
C ASN A 720 -9.68 -24.09 -13.79
N PHE A 721 -9.74 -23.17 -12.84
CA PHE A 721 -9.24 -23.41 -11.49
C PHE A 721 -10.16 -24.40 -10.77
N ASN A 722 -9.58 -25.48 -10.25
CA ASN A 722 -10.27 -26.43 -9.37
C ASN A 722 -10.46 -25.84 -7.95
N VAL A 723 -10.98 -24.62 -7.86
CA VAL A 723 -11.20 -23.90 -6.60
C VAL A 723 -12.61 -24.15 -6.12
N GLY A 724 -12.78 -24.85 -5.01
CA GLY A 724 -14.10 -25.00 -4.38
C GLY A 724 -14.71 -23.67 -3.92
N LYS A 725 -13.89 -22.61 -3.79
CA LYS A 725 -14.31 -21.33 -3.24
C LYS A 725 -13.50 -20.14 -3.74
N ILE A 726 -14.20 -19.07 -4.09
CA ILE A 726 -13.62 -17.79 -4.53
C ILE A 726 -14.07 -16.69 -3.56
N ASN A 727 -13.20 -15.73 -3.22
CA ASN A 727 -13.57 -14.60 -2.36
C ASN A 727 -13.47 -13.27 -3.11
N PHE A 728 -14.60 -12.75 -3.59
CA PHE A 728 -14.67 -11.48 -4.30
C PHE A 728 -14.30 -10.29 -3.42
N ASP A 729 -14.43 -10.38 -2.09
CA ASP A 729 -13.96 -9.33 -1.15
C ASP A 729 -12.47 -9.04 -1.32
N LYS A 730 -11.69 -10.05 -1.73
CA LYS A 730 -10.25 -9.93 -1.93
C LYS A 730 -9.89 -9.58 -3.37
N ILE A 731 -10.79 -9.85 -4.32
CA ILE A 731 -10.53 -9.72 -5.75
C ILE A 731 -10.99 -8.36 -6.27
N PHE A 732 -12.17 -7.90 -5.86
CA PHE A 732 -12.74 -6.65 -6.32
C PHE A 732 -12.61 -5.60 -5.23
N SER A 733 -11.68 -4.65 -5.45
CA SER A 733 -11.57 -3.47 -4.59
C SER A 733 -12.85 -2.64 -4.70
N ASP A 734 -13.19 -1.90 -3.63
CA ASP A 734 -14.34 -0.99 -3.67
C ASP A 734 -14.19 0.12 -4.73
N LYS A 735 -12.98 0.30 -5.27
CA LYS A 735 -12.63 1.29 -6.30
C LYS A 735 -13.03 0.86 -7.72
N ILE A 736 -13.35 -0.41 -7.94
CA ILE A 736 -13.69 -0.91 -9.29
C ILE A 736 -15.01 -0.30 -9.76
N ILE A 737 -14.97 0.35 -10.93
CA ILE A 737 -16.14 0.94 -11.57
C ILE A 737 -17.13 -0.18 -11.94
N VAL A 738 -18.31 -0.13 -11.35
CA VAL A 738 -19.35 -1.16 -11.43
C VAL A 738 -19.73 -1.53 -12.86
N SER A 739 -19.75 -0.57 -13.79
CA SER A 739 -20.05 -0.82 -15.21
C SER A 739 -19.08 -1.80 -15.89
N LYS A 740 -17.88 -1.96 -15.35
CA LYS A 740 -16.86 -2.88 -15.87
C LYS A 740 -17.01 -4.33 -15.38
N LEU A 741 -18.07 -4.69 -14.65
CA LEU A 741 -18.28 -6.04 -14.11
C LEU A 741 -19.41 -6.83 -14.80
N HIS A 742 -19.95 -6.34 -15.91
CA HIS A 742 -21.17 -6.90 -16.51
C HIS A 742 -21.05 -8.36 -16.96
N LYS A 743 -19.92 -8.80 -17.55
CA LYS A 743 -19.74 -10.19 -18.01
C LYS A 743 -19.59 -11.16 -16.84
N ILE A 744 -18.79 -10.77 -15.84
CA ILE A 744 -18.63 -11.56 -14.61
C ILE A 744 -19.98 -11.68 -13.89
N GLY A 745 -20.69 -10.56 -13.72
CA GLY A 745 -22.02 -10.56 -13.12
C GLY A 745 -23.01 -11.44 -13.90
N HIS A 746 -23.03 -11.34 -15.23
CA HIS A 746 -23.89 -12.19 -16.07
C HIS A 746 -23.53 -13.67 -15.90
N TRP A 747 -22.24 -14.03 -15.99
CA TRP A 747 -21.80 -15.41 -15.79
C TRP A 747 -22.17 -15.95 -14.40
N VAL A 748 -21.91 -15.19 -13.33
CA VAL A 748 -22.25 -15.59 -11.96
C VAL A 748 -23.75 -15.85 -11.81
N PHE A 749 -24.60 -14.93 -12.28
CA PHE A 749 -26.03 -15.01 -12.03
C PHE A 749 -26.81 -15.86 -13.05
N SER A 750 -26.24 -16.17 -14.21
CA SER A 750 -26.78 -17.17 -15.15
C SER A 750 -26.49 -18.60 -14.71
N ASN A 751 -25.43 -18.80 -13.93
CA ASN A 751 -25.00 -20.10 -13.39
C ASN A 751 -25.40 -20.29 -11.92
N CYS A 752 -26.26 -19.41 -11.38
CA CYS A 752 -26.79 -19.50 -10.03
C CYS A 752 -28.29 -19.78 -10.10
N GLU A 753 -28.72 -20.94 -9.60
CA GLU A 753 -30.14 -21.34 -9.64
C GLU A 753 -31.05 -20.37 -8.89
N ASN A 754 -30.63 -19.94 -7.69
CA ASN A 754 -31.39 -19.00 -6.85
C ASN A 754 -30.45 -18.07 -6.10
N ILE A 755 -30.78 -16.78 -6.01
CA ILE A 755 -30.09 -15.85 -5.12
C ILE A 755 -30.52 -16.20 -3.69
N PRO A 756 -29.61 -16.62 -2.80
CA PRO A 756 -29.96 -17.09 -1.47
C PRO A 756 -30.53 -15.96 -0.61
N ASP A 757 -31.45 -16.31 0.29
CA ASP A 757 -31.93 -15.38 1.33
C ASP A 757 -30.74 -14.90 2.18
N ILE A 758 -30.64 -13.58 2.36
CA ILE A 758 -29.43 -12.96 2.91
C ILE A 758 -29.59 -12.77 4.41
N THR A 759 -29.03 -13.71 5.16
CA THR A 759 -29.03 -13.66 6.63
C THR A 759 -27.84 -12.90 7.21
N SER A 760 -26.84 -12.54 6.39
CA SER A 760 -25.62 -11.86 6.85
C SER A 760 -25.08 -10.90 5.79
N HIS A 761 -24.22 -9.96 6.19
CA HIS A 761 -23.53 -9.05 5.27
C HIS A 761 -22.58 -9.77 4.28
N LYS A 762 -22.25 -11.05 4.52
CA LYS A 762 -21.48 -11.90 3.61
C LYS A 762 -22.39 -12.89 2.90
N VAL A 763 -22.43 -12.79 1.59
CA VAL A 763 -23.17 -13.68 0.70
C VAL A 763 -22.27 -14.86 0.33
N ARG A 764 -22.87 -16.06 0.29
CA ARG A 764 -22.25 -17.26 -0.28
C ARG A 764 -23.12 -17.74 -1.43
N LEU A 765 -22.62 -17.58 -2.64
CA LEU A 765 -23.37 -17.88 -3.86
C LEU A 765 -22.81 -19.14 -4.51
N PRO A 766 -23.55 -20.26 -4.53
CA PRO A 766 -23.16 -21.44 -5.30
C PRO A 766 -23.36 -21.17 -6.79
N VAL A 767 -22.30 -21.28 -7.58
CA VAL A 767 -22.32 -21.10 -9.03
C VAL A 767 -21.99 -22.43 -9.68
N LYS A 768 -22.95 -23.00 -10.43
CA LYS A 768 -22.85 -24.30 -11.11
C LYS A 768 -22.53 -24.11 -12.58
N PHE A 769 -21.50 -24.76 -13.08
CA PHE A 769 -21.11 -24.71 -14.49
C PHE A 769 -20.61 -26.07 -14.98
N ASN A 770 -20.69 -26.31 -16.28
CA ASN A 770 -20.17 -27.54 -16.88
C ASN A 770 -18.72 -27.34 -17.33
N GLN A 771 -17.83 -28.23 -16.90
CA GLN A 771 -16.45 -28.32 -17.37
C GLN A 771 -16.18 -29.77 -17.78
N ASP A 772 -15.79 -29.98 -19.04
CA ASP A 772 -15.51 -31.30 -19.61
C ASP A 772 -16.66 -32.32 -19.43
N GLY A 773 -17.91 -31.83 -19.56
CA GLY A 773 -19.12 -32.63 -19.38
C GLY A 773 -19.46 -32.97 -17.94
N GLN A 774 -18.68 -32.50 -16.95
CA GLN A 774 -18.97 -32.63 -15.52
C GLN A 774 -19.50 -31.31 -14.96
N GLU A 775 -20.62 -31.38 -14.24
CA GLU A 775 -21.13 -30.24 -13.48
C GLU A 775 -20.23 -29.98 -12.26
N LYS A 776 -19.69 -28.78 -12.18
CA LYS A 776 -18.89 -28.30 -11.05
C LYS A 776 -19.62 -27.17 -10.35
N THR A 777 -19.46 -27.10 -9.03
CA THR A 777 -19.99 -26.01 -8.21
C THR A 777 -18.84 -25.28 -7.52
N ILE A 778 -18.81 -23.97 -7.65
CA ILE A 778 -17.91 -23.10 -6.90
C ILE A 778 -18.71 -22.22 -5.95
N ILE A 779 -18.18 -21.98 -4.74
CA ILE A 779 -18.80 -21.08 -3.77
C ILE A 779 -18.14 -19.71 -3.87
N ILE A 780 -18.86 -18.73 -4.41
CA ILE A 780 -18.41 -17.34 -4.42
C ILE A 780 -18.82 -16.68 -3.11
N LYS A 781 -17.83 -16.20 -2.35
CA LYS A 781 -18.04 -15.36 -1.16
C LYS A 781 -17.86 -13.89 -1.55
N MET A 782 -18.81 -13.06 -1.18
CA MET A 782 -18.77 -11.62 -1.45
C MET A 782 -19.55 -10.84 -0.40
N MET A 783 -19.24 -9.57 -0.21
CA MET A 783 -20.08 -8.66 0.56
C MET A 783 -21.41 -8.41 -0.14
N LEU A 784 -22.46 -8.16 0.63
CA LEU A 784 -23.78 -7.79 0.11
C LEU A 784 -23.70 -6.60 -0.87
N SER A 785 -22.87 -5.60 -0.56
CA SER A 785 -22.58 -4.46 -1.41
C SER A 785 -22.06 -4.86 -2.80
N GLN A 786 -21.13 -5.80 -2.86
CA GLN A 786 -20.56 -6.31 -4.10
C GLN A 786 -21.57 -7.10 -4.91
N MET A 787 -22.43 -7.89 -4.25
CA MET A 787 -23.51 -8.62 -4.93
C MET A 787 -24.48 -7.66 -5.61
N VAL A 788 -24.89 -6.59 -4.92
CA VAL A 788 -25.75 -5.54 -5.48
C VAL A 788 -25.08 -4.85 -6.67
N ARG A 789 -23.79 -4.52 -6.53
CA ARG A 789 -23.00 -3.95 -7.64
C ARG A 789 -22.97 -4.88 -8.85
N LEU A 790 -22.78 -6.19 -8.67
CA LEU A 790 -22.78 -7.16 -9.77
C LEU A 790 -24.15 -7.30 -10.44
N LEU A 791 -25.23 -7.38 -9.65
CA LEU A 791 -26.61 -7.43 -10.19
C LEU A 791 -26.94 -6.18 -11.00
N TYR A 792 -26.48 -5.01 -10.52
CA TYR A 792 -26.62 -3.75 -11.24
C TYR A 792 -25.81 -3.77 -12.54
N ALA A 793 -24.54 -4.18 -12.47
CA ALA A 793 -23.64 -4.25 -13.62
C ALA A 793 -24.16 -5.13 -14.75
N CYS A 794 -24.81 -6.25 -14.43
CA CYS A 794 -25.38 -7.16 -15.45
C CYS A 794 -26.85 -6.87 -15.79
N GLY A 795 -27.42 -5.75 -15.30
CA GLY A 795 -28.77 -5.32 -15.66
C GLY A 795 -29.90 -6.13 -15.04
N ARG A 796 -29.64 -6.95 -14.02
CA ARG A 796 -30.64 -7.76 -13.31
C ARG A 796 -31.28 -6.97 -12.17
N PHE A 797 -31.83 -5.80 -12.49
CA PHE A 797 -32.36 -4.85 -11.51
C PHE A 797 -33.53 -5.39 -10.70
N SER A 798 -34.43 -6.16 -11.31
CA SER A 798 -35.57 -6.77 -10.61
C SER A 798 -35.13 -7.72 -9.50
N GLU A 799 -33.99 -8.40 -9.67
CA GLU A 799 -33.45 -9.32 -8.67
C GLU A 799 -32.92 -8.57 -7.44
N ILE A 800 -32.36 -7.36 -7.61
CA ILE A 800 -31.91 -6.51 -6.48
C ILE A 800 -33.06 -6.29 -5.49
N PHE A 801 -34.25 -6.02 -6.01
CA PHE A 801 -35.44 -5.71 -5.21
C PHE A 801 -36.21 -6.95 -4.74
N LYS A 802 -35.81 -8.17 -5.16
CA LYS A 802 -36.37 -9.43 -4.64
C LYS A 802 -35.58 -9.98 -3.44
N ILE A 803 -34.38 -9.46 -3.19
CA ILE A 803 -33.53 -9.91 -2.09
C ILE A 803 -34.25 -9.64 -0.76
N LYS A 804 -34.48 -10.69 0.02
CA LYS A 804 -34.96 -10.56 1.40
C LYS A 804 -33.82 -10.17 2.32
N ILE A 805 -33.95 -9.03 2.98
CA ILE A 805 -32.90 -8.45 3.82
C ILE A 805 -33.47 -8.20 5.22
N PRO A 806 -32.84 -8.74 6.28
CA PRO A 806 -33.17 -8.37 7.65
C PRO A 806 -33.11 -6.87 7.84
N ILE A 807 -34.04 -6.30 8.62
CA ILE A 807 -34.13 -4.84 8.87
C ILE A 807 -32.78 -4.25 9.32
N VAL A 808 -32.01 -5.00 10.12
CA VAL A 808 -30.68 -4.58 10.61
C VAL A 808 -29.66 -4.39 9.46
N LEU A 809 -29.81 -5.12 8.35
CA LEU A 809 -28.89 -5.07 7.21
C LEU A 809 -29.36 -4.12 6.09
N SER A 810 -30.56 -3.56 6.18
CA SER A 810 -31.11 -2.71 5.11
C SER A 810 -30.28 -1.44 4.89
N ARG A 811 -29.81 -0.79 5.97
CA ARG A 811 -28.94 0.39 5.87
C ARG A 811 -27.64 0.06 5.14
N ILE A 812 -27.08 -1.12 5.42
CA ILE A 812 -25.87 -1.64 4.75
C ILE A 812 -26.15 -2.01 3.29
N PHE A 813 -27.37 -2.39 2.94
CA PHE A 813 -27.76 -2.69 1.56
C PHE A 813 -27.96 -1.44 0.71
N PHE A 814 -28.61 -0.41 1.26
CA PHE A 814 -28.94 0.79 0.51
C PHE A 814 -27.76 1.75 0.33
N ILE A 815 -26.76 1.77 1.23
CA ILE A 815 -25.56 2.60 1.05
C ILE A 815 -24.82 2.26 -0.26
N PRO A 816 -24.49 0.99 -0.57
CA PRO A 816 -23.92 0.60 -1.85
C PRO A 816 -24.82 0.96 -3.03
N LEU A 817 -26.14 0.89 -2.86
CA LEU A 817 -27.09 1.29 -3.91
C LEU A 817 -27.00 2.80 -4.16
N ILE A 818 -26.92 3.62 -3.11
CA ILE A 818 -26.69 5.06 -3.19
C ILE A 818 -25.34 5.35 -3.84
N GLU A 819 -24.28 4.64 -3.47
CA GLU A 819 -22.95 4.78 -4.08
C GLU A 819 -23.00 4.46 -5.57
N VAL A 820 -23.54 3.30 -5.95
CA VAL A 820 -23.73 2.90 -7.35
C VAL A 820 -24.50 3.96 -8.12
N VAL A 821 -25.59 4.47 -7.53
CA VAL A 821 -26.41 5.55 -8.10
C VAL A 821 -25.61 6.85 -8.19
N SER A 822 -24.81 7.21 -7.20
CA SER A 822 -24.03 8.45 -7.22
C SER A 822 -22.88 8.42 -8.24
N PHE A 823 -22.27 7.25 -8.48
CA PHE A 823 -21.11 7.09 -9.36
C PHE A 823 -21.46 6.72 -10.81
N SER A 824 -22.60 6.09 -11.09
CA SER A 824 -22.95 5.73 -12.47
C SER A 824 -23.51 6.95 -13.21
N ILE A 825 -22.73 7.49 -14.17
CA ILE A 825 -23.11 8.71 -14.90
C ILE A 825 -24.37 8.51 -15.77
N HIS A 826 -24.72 7.26 -16.07
CA HIS A 826 -25.88 6.87 -16.86
C HIS A 826 -26.75 5.89 -16.07
N TYR A 827 -27.84 6.38 -15.49
CA TYR A 827 -28.86 5.50 -14.93
C TYR A 827 -29.57 4.78 -16.06
N SER A 828 -29.73 3.46 -15.93
CA SER A 828 -30.67 2.77 -16.79
C SER A 828 -32.09 3.14 -16.35
N VAL A 829 -32.92 3.55 -17.30
CA VAL A 829 -34.35 3.79 -17.08
C VAL A 829 -35.01 2.56 -16.42
N ARG A 830 -34.54 1.37 -16.80
CA ARG A 830 -35.00 0.08 -16.26
C ARG A 830 -34.71 -0.11 -14.76
N PHE A 831 -33.60 0.43 -14.25
CA PHE A 831 -33.31 0.36 -12.81
C PHE A 831 -34.28 1.23 -12.01
N ILE A 832 -34.52 2.47 -12.48
CA ILE A 832 -35.48 3.39 -11.86
C ILE A 832 -36.90 2.81 -11.94
N GLU A 833 -37.26 2.17 -13.05
CA GLU A 833 -38.50 1.44 -13.21
C GLU A 833 -38.71 0.39 -12.11
N GLU A 834 -37.75 -0.51 -11.92
CA GLU A 834 -37.86 -1.59 -10.93
C GLU A 834 -37.86 -1.04 -9.49
N MET A 835 -37.12 0.04 -9.23
CA MET A 835 -37.12 0.73 -7.95
C MET A 835 -38.49 1.35 -7.62
N ILE A 836 -39.13 2.00 -8.59
CA ILE A 836 -40.47 2.58 -8.43
C ILE A 836 -41.52 1.47 -8.27
N LYS A 837 -41.45 0.39 -9.06
CA LYS A 837 -42.35 -0.76 -8.91
C LYS A 837 -42.23 -1.37 -7.52
N TYR A 838 -41.01 -1.53 -7.02
CA TYR A 838 -40.77 -2.03 -5.68
C TYR A 838 -41.38 -1.13 -4.61
N PHE A 839 -41.18 0.19 -4.73
CA PHE A 839 -41.79 1.19 -3.85
C PHE A 839 -43.32 1.07 -3.80
N TYR A 840 -44.01 0.99 -4.95
CA TYR A 840 -45.47 0.84 -4.98
C TYR A 840 -45.95 -0.47 -4.36
N ARG A 841 -45.30 -1.60 -4.68
CA ARG A 841 -45.64 -2.91 -4.09
C ARG A 841 -45.53 -2.88 -2.57
N SER A 842 -44.48 -2.23 -2.05
CA SER A 842 -44.28 -2.11 -0.61
C SER A 842 -45.34 -1.26 0.09
N LYS A 843 -45.85 -0.21 -0.57
CA LYS A 843 -46.96 0.59 -0.04
C LYS A 843 -48.30 -0.15 -0.08
N GLU A 844 -48.54 -0.92 -1.13
CA GLU A 844 -49.76 -1.73 -1.24
C GLU A 844 -49.80 -2.83 -0.19
N SER A 845 -48.68 -3.50 0.09
CA SER A 845 -48.63 -4.53 1.14
C SER A 845 -48.92 -3.98 2.53
N ILE A 846 -48.54 -2.73 2.82
CA ILE A 846 -48.87 -2.05 4.09
C ILE A 846 -50.37 -1.75 4.19
N LYS A 847 -51.03 -1.36 3.09
CA LYS A 847 -52.47 -1.04 3.09
C LYS A 847 -53.37 -2.27 3.29
N ILE A 848 -52.88 -3.46 2.96
CA ILE A 848 -53.69 -4.69 2.91
C ILE A 848 -53.64 -5.50 4.23
N GLN A 849 -52.76 -5.18 5.20
CA GLN A 849 -52.55 -6.05 6.35
C GLN A 849 -53.53 -5.88 7.53
N LYS A 850 -54.36 -6.92 7.70
CA LYS A 850 -54.80 -7.47 9.00
C LYS A 850 -53.58 -7.92 9.84
N PRO A 851 -53.68 -8.00 11.18
CA PRO A 851 -52.55 -8.33 12.05
C PRO A 851 -52.06 -9.76 11.76
N ILE A 852 -50.88 -9.90 11.16
CA ILE A 852 -50.26 -11.19 10.84
C ILE A 852 -48.99 -11.32 11.67
N SER A 853 -48.94 -12.38 12.48
CA SER A 853 -47.86 -12.75 13.41
C SER A 853 -46.67 -13.45 12.75
N GLU A 854 -46.60 -13.50 11.42
CA GLU A 854 -45.51 -14.14 10.69
C GLU A 854 -44.83 -13.11 9.77
N ALA A 855 -43.85 -12.43 10.37
CA ALA A 855 -43.05 -11.38 9.76
C ALA A 855 -42.18 -11.89 8.62
N ASN A 856 -42.62 -11.68 7.38
CA ASN A 856 -41.73 -11.47 6.24
C ASN A 856 -41.80 -9.98 5.85
N VAL A 857 -40.75 -9.26 6.27
CA VAL A 857 -40.35 -7.88 5.89
C VAL A 857 -41.51 -6.92 5.59
N ILE A 858 -42.07 -6.36 6.65
CA ILE A 858 -42.67 -5.02 6.57
C ILE A 858 -41.48 -4.07 6.39
N LEU A 859 -41.45 -3.28 5.31
CA LEU A 859 -40.49 -2.18 5.20
C LEU A 859 -40.68 -1.29 6.42
N SER A 860 -39.63 -1.11 7.23
CA SER A 860 -39.65 -0.01 8.18
C SER A 860 -39.82 1.30 7.40
N GLU A 861 -40.51 2.30 7.96
CA GLU A 861 -40.66 3.63 7.35
C GLU A 861 -39.33 4.20 6.81
N ASP A 862 -38.20 3.85 7.46
CA ASP A 862 -36.83 4.13 7.04
C ASP A 862 -36.52 3.68 5.59
N HIS A 863 -37.02 2.53 5.11
CA HIS A 863 -36.67 2.00 3.77
C HIS A 863 -37.40 2.75 2.67
N GLU A 864 -38.68 3.06 2.88
CA GLU A 864 -39.44 3.89 1.95
C GLU A 864 -38.76 5.25 1.79
N HIS A 865 -38.34 5.85 2.90
CA HIS A 865 -37.65 7.14 2.89
C HIS A 865 -36.31 7.07 2.15
N ILE A 866 -35.54 6.00 2.33
CA ILE A 866 -34.26 5.82 1.63
C ILE A 866 -34.50 5.66 0.12
N ILE A 867 -35.46 4.83 -0.30
CA ILE A 867 -35.78 4.64 -1.72
C ILE A 867 -36.28 5.94 -2.34
N GLU A 868 -37.15 6.67 -1.65
CA GLU A 868 -37.60 8.00 -2.03
C GLU A 868 -36.42 8.95 -2.25
N LYS A 869 -35.46 8.99 -1.33
CA LYS A 869 -34.25 9.81 -1.47
C LYS A 869 -33.35 9.36 -2.62
N ILE A 870 -33.21 8.07 -2.89
CA ILE A 870 -32.44 7.55 -4.02
C ILE A 870 -33.09 7.96 -5.34
N ILE A 871 -34.41 7.84 -5.45
CA ILE A 871 -35.17 8.27 -6.63
C ILE A 871 -34.99 9.79 -6.81
N LEU A 872 -35.12 10.57 -5.73
CA LEU A 872 -34.91 12.02 -5.76
C LEU A 872 -33.52 12.40 -6.26
N ILE A 873 -32.47 11.80 -5.70
CA ILE A 873 -31.07 12.01 -6.13
C ILE A 873 -30.92 11.65 -7.62
N SER A 874 -31.53 10.55 -8.06
CA SER A 874 -31.50 10.13 -9.47
C SER A 874 -32.13 11.18 -10.39
N PHE A 875 -33.21 11.84 -9.95
CA PHE A 875 -33.83 12.94 -10.69
C PHE A 875 -32.99 14.21 -10.69
N HIS A 876 -32.41 14.61 -9.56
CA HIS A 876 -31.49 15.74 -9.53
C HIS A 876 -30.35 15.52 -10.52
N MET A 877 -29.72 14.34 -10.50
CA MET A 877 -28.62 14.00 -11.40
C MET A 877 -29.06 13.93 -12.86
N ALA A 878 -30.25 13.40 -13.14
CA ALA A 878 -30.83 13.40 -14.48
C ALA A 878 -31.09 14.83 -14.99
N ALA A 879 -31.53 15.75 -14.12
CA ALA A 879 -31.74 17.16 -14.46
C ALA A 879 -30.43 17.89 -14.71
N VAL A 880 -29.40 17.66 -13.88
CA VAL A 880 -28.05 18.22 -14.10
C VAL A 880 -27.52 17.83 -15.48
N LYS A 881 -27.76 16.59 -15.91
CA LYS A 881 -27.18 16.00 -17.13
C LYS A 881 -28.08 16.07 -18.37
N GLY A 882 -29.29 16.61 -18.26
CA GLY A 882 -30.25 16.57 -19.37
C GLY A 882 -30.70 15.17 -19.79
N ASN A 883 -30.73 14.20 -18.87
CA ASN A 883 -31.13 12.81 -19.17
C ASN A 883 -32.65 12.68 -19.30
N LEU A 884 -33.18 13.13 -20.44
CA LEU A 884 -34.59 13.14 -20.80
C LEU A 884 -35.29 11.76 -20.69
N PRO A 885 -34.69 10.63 -21.11
CA PRO A 885 -35.32 9.31 -20.99
C PRO A 885 -35.85 8.96 -19.59
N ILE A 886 -35.14 9.36 -18.53
CA ILE A 886 -35.57 9.09 -17.15
C ILE A 886 -36.83 9.89 -16.82
N PHE A 887 -36.84 11.19 -17.15
CA PHE A 887 -38.00 12.05 -16.91
C PHE A 887 -39.22 11.62 -17.71
N ASN A 888 -39.05 11.34 -19.01
CA ASN A 888 -40.12 10.83 -19.87
C ASN A 888 -40.68 9.52 -19.30
N PHE A 889 -39.81 8.60 -18.91
CA PHE A 889 -40.23 7.32 -18.39
C PHE A 889 -41.06 7.46 -17.12
N VAL A 890 -40.56 8.20 -16.12
CA VAL A 890 -41.29 8.33 -14.85
C VAL A 890 -42.57 9.14 -15.03
N PHE A 891 -42.53 10.19 -15.86
CA PHE A 891 -43.72 10.98 -16.16
C PHE A 891 -44.81 10.16 -16.85
N LEU A 892 -44.46 9.39 -17.88
CA LEU A 892 -45.43 8.62 -18.65
C LEU A 892 -45.95 7.38 -17.90
N LYS A 893 -45.08 6.63 -17.22
CA LYS A 893 -45.47 5.39 -16.55
C LYS A 893 -45.93 5.58 -15.11
N PHE A 894 -45.47 6.62 -14.43
CA PHE A 894 -45.75 6.84 -13.01
C PHE A 894 -46.11 8.32 -12.71
N PRO A 895 -47.11 8.89 -13.39
CA PRO A 895 -47.47 10.30 -13.21
C PRO A 895 -47.85 10.65 -11.77
N ASN A 896 -48.43 9.71 -11.03
CA ASN A 896 -48.76 9.88 -9.61
C ASN A 896 -47.52 10.05 -8.72
N PHE A 897 -46.35 9.56 -9.15
CA PHE A 897 -45.10 9.71 -8.41
C PHE A 897 -44.67 11.19 -8.32
N LEU A 898 -44.99 11.98 -9.35
CA LEU A 898 -44.68 13.41 -9.46
C LEU A 898 -45.83 14.32 -9.01
N LYS A 899 -46.98 13.76 -8.62
CA LYS A 899 -48.08 14.57 -8.09
C LYS A 899 -47.66 15.18 -6.75
N LYS A 900 -48.18 16.38 -6.51
CA LYS A 900 -47.92 17.15 -5.28
C LYS A 900 -48.47 16.40 -4.06
N LYS A 901 -47.70 16.32 -2.97
CA LYS A 901 -48.23 15.96 -1.65
C LYS A 901 -49.15 17.10 -1.17
N ILE A 902 -50.46 16.95 -1.33
CA ILE A 902 -51.45 17.96 -0.91
C ILE A 902 -51.79 17.72 0.56
N LYS A 903 -51.32 18.59 1.46
CA LYS A 903 -51.87 18.68 2.81
C LYS A 903 -53.23 19.37 2.73
N ASN A 904 -54.31 18.63 2.95
CA ASN A 904 -55.63 19.24 3.18
C ASN A 904 -55.69 19.82 4.59
N ASN A 905 -56.34 20.98 4.75
CA ASN A 905 -56.47 21.72 6.02
C ASN A 905 -57.16 20.93 7.16
N ASN A 906 -57.75 19.76 6.88
CA ASN A 906 -58.47 18.94 7.85
C ASN A 906 -57.60 17.82 8.48
N ASN A 907 -56.27 17.94 8.48
CA ASN A 907 -55.31 16.94 8.99
C ASN A 907 -55.38 15.53 8.34
N ASN A 908 -56.37 15.23 7.50
CA ASN A 908 -56.42 14.01 6.70
C ASN A 908 -55.55 14.17 5.44
N ILE A 909 -54.32 13.68 5.54
CA ILE A 909 -53.35 13.69 4.44
C ILE A 909 -53.74 12.60 3.44
N HIS A 910 -54.42 12.98 2.36
CA HIS A 910 -54.51 12.13 1.16
C HIS A 910 -53.14 12.18 0.45
N ASN A 911 -52.28 11.22 0.80
CA ASN A 911 -50.94 11.03 0.22
C ASN A 911 -51.05 10.51 -1.24
N GLU A 912 -51.40 11.36 -2.19
CA GLU A 912 -51.33 10.99 -3.62
C GLU A 912 -49.95 11.25 -4.24
N GLY A 913 -49.12 12.06 -3.59
CA GLY A 913 -47.80 12.47 -4.06
C GLY A 913 -46.67 12.12 -3.10
N ILE A 914 -45.48 11.84 -3.64
CA ILE A 914 -44.29 11.48 -2.85
C ILE A 914 -43.48 12.74 -2.53
N TYR A 915 -43.25 13.61 -3.51
CA TYR A 915 -42.38 14.76 -3.35
C TYR A 915 -43.00 15.97 -2.67
N ASP A 916 -42.18 16.67 -1.87
CA ASP A 916 -42.46 18.04 -1.45
C ASP A 916 -42.27 19.00 -2.64
N ILE A 917 -43.10 20.04 -2.70
CA ILE A 917 -43.00 21.09 -3.72
C ILE A 917 -41.63 21.75 -3.71
N LYS A 918 -40.95 21.79 -2.55
CA LYS A 918 -39.58 22.30 -2.43
C LYS A 918 -38.58 21.48 -3.23
N GLU A 919 -38.69 20.15 -3.20
CA GLU A 919 -37.78 19.24 -3.91
C GLU A 919 -38.00 19.31 -5.42
N LEU A 920 -39.27 19.35 -5.86
CA LEU A 920 -39.61 19.54 -7.28
C LEU A 920 -39.16 20.91 -7.81
N LYS A 921 -39.28 21.97 -7.01
CA LYS A 921 -38.75 23.31 -7.36
C LYS A 921 -37.23 23.30 -7.47
N GLU A 922 -36.53 22.53 -6.64
CA GLU A 922 -35.08 22.40 -6.72
C GLU A 922 -34.65 21.63 -7.98
N ILE A 923 -35.33 20.55 -8.35
CA ILE A 923 -35.08 19.84 -9.61
C ILE A 923 -35.32 20.78 -10.81
N LEU A 924 -36.39 21.58 -10.78
CA LEU A 924 -36.69 22.58 -11.81
C LEU A 924 -35.58 23.64 -11.89
N ARG A 925 -35.11 24.15 -10.75
CA ARG A 925 -33.99 25.09 -10.69
C ARG A 925 -32.72 24.52 -11.31
N ILE A 926 -32.41 23.26 -11.02
CA ILE A 926 -31.26 22.57 -11.61
C ILE A 926 -31.42 22.40 -13.12
N ALA A 927 -32.60 21.98 -13.59
CA ALA A 927 -32.87 21.84 -15.03
C ALA A 927 -32.76 23.17 -15.80
N LEU A 928 -33.12 24.29 -15.15
CA LEU A 928 -32.93 25.65 -15.67
C LEU A 928 -31.44 26.00 -15.79
N VAL A 929 -30.66 25.72 -14.75
CA VAL A 929 -29.20 25.98 -14.74
C VAL A 929 -28.48 25.11 -15.78
N SER A 930 -28.92 23.87 -15.99
CA SER A 930 -28.36 22.96 -17.00
C SER A 930 -28.94 23.15 -18.41
N ASN A 931 -29.83 24.12 -18.62
CA ASN A 931 -30.50 24.41 -19.89
C ASN A 931 -31.21 23.20 -20.53
N SER A 932 -31.80 22.32 -19.71
CA SER A 932 -32.49 21.11 -20.18
C SER A 932 -33.98 21.39 -20.47
N LEU A 933 -34.27 22.02 -21.62
CA LEU A 933 -35.60 22.53 -22.00
C LEU A 933 -36.71 21.48 -21.95
N GLU A 934 -36.45 20.25 -22.39
CA GLU A 934 -37.44 19.17 -22.41
C GLU A 934 -37.79 18.69 -20.99
N ILE A 935 -36.82 18.66 -20.08
CA ILE A 935 -37.05 18.35 -18.67
C ILE A 935 -37.88 19.45 -18.02
N ILE A 936 -37.58 20.72 -18.32
CA ILE A 936 -38.37 21.87 -17.86
C ILE A 936 -39.81 21.74 -18.34
N GLN A 937 -40.05 21.41 -19.61
CA GLN A 937 -41.39 21.22 -20.16
C GLN A 937 -42.16 20.10 -19.43
N ILE A 938 -41.51 18.96 -19.16
CA ILE A 938 -42.12 17.86 -18.41
C ILE A 938 -42.51 18.30 -17.00
N LEU A 939 -41.60 18.99 -16.29
CA LEU A 939 -41.84 19.49 -14.93
C LEU A 939 -42.97 20.54 -14.90
N LEU A 940 -43.06 21.40 -15.91
CA LEU A 940 -44.14 22.38 -16.02
C LEU A 940 -45.49 21.70 -16.31
N LYS A 941 -45.52 20.68 -17.18
CA LYS A 941 -46.72 19.85 -17.44
C LYS A 941 -47.21 19.10 -16.20
N CYS A 942 -46.33 18.84 -15.22
CA CYS A 942 -46.72 18.27 -13.92
C CYS A 942 -47.41 19.26 -12.97
N GLY A 943 -47.53 20.54 -13.33
CA GLY A 943 -48.17 21.55 -12.48
C GLY A 943 -47.32 22.00 -11.29
N ILE A 944 -45.98 21.90 -11.38
CA ILE A 944 -45.05 22.27 -10.29
C ILE A 944 -45.08 23.78 -9.97
N THR A 945 -45.36 24.61 -10.96
CA THR A 945 -45.55 26.07 -10.79
C THR A 945 -46.97 26.45 -11.15
N LYS A 946 -47.70 27.06 -10.21
CA LYS A 946 -49.09 27.49 -10.45
C LYS A 946 -49.17 28.85 -11.15
N THR A 947 -48.08 29.62 -11.17
CA THR A 947 -48.12 31.00 -11.67
C THR A 947 -46.91 31.37 -12.50
N LYS A 948 -47.15 32.13 -13.57
CA LYS A 948 -46.14 32.76 -14.42
C LYS A 948 -45.12 33.58 -13.62
N LYS A 949 -45.55 34.18 -12.49
CA LYS A 949 -44.70 34.93 -11.55
C LYS A 949 -43.65 34.07 -10.85
N GLU A 950 -43.96 32.83 -10.50
CA GLU A 950 -42.99 31.92 -9.87
C GLU A 950 -41.89 31.49 -10.84
N VAL A 951 -42.22 31.32 -12.12
CA VAL A 951 -41.24 31.03 -13.17
C VAL A 951 -40.38 32.26 -13.44
N GLN A 952 -40.96 33.47 -13.48
CA GLN A 952 -40.22 34.73 -13.68
C GLN A 952 -39.22 35.07 -12.57
N ALA A 953 -39.43 34.54 -11.36
CA ALA A 953 -38.52 34.77 -10.23
C ALA A 953 -37.27 33.86 -10.23
N LEU A 954 -37.19 32.88 -11.14
CA LEU A 954 -36.05 31.96 -11.22
C LEU A 954 -34.92 32.54 -12.11
N PRO A 955 -33.63 32.40 -11.72
CA PRO A 955 -32.50 32.87 -12.53
C PRO A 955 -32.41 32.14 -13.88
N GLY A 956 -32.08 32.86 -14.97
CA GLY A 956 -31.86 32.26 -16.31
C GLY A 956 -33.11 32.05 -17.17
N THR A 957 -34.22 32.72 -16.86
CA THR A 957 -35.56 32.42 -17.40
C THR A 957 -35.95 33.12 -18.71
N SER A 958 -35.05 33.90 -19.34
CA SER A 958 -35.34 34.59 -20.60
C SER A 958 -35.75 33.64 -21.72
N LEU A 959 -35.06 32.49 -21.87
CA LEU A 959 -35.36 31.43 -22.84
C LEU A 959 -36.69 30.71 -22.56
N VAL A 960 -37.00 30.48 -21.27
CA VAL A 960 -38.26 29.81 -20.86
C VAL A 960 -39.46 30.74 -21.06
N LEU A 961 -39.29 32.04 -20.86
CA LEU A 961 -40.33 33.06 -21.09
C LEU A 961 -40.65 33.26 -22.56
N GLU A 962 -39.69 33.05 -23.45
CA GLU A 962 -39.89 33.07 -24.90
C GLU A 962 -40.71 31.84 -25.35
N TYR A 963 -40.44 30.66 -24.79
CA TYR A 963 -41.25 29.46 -25.00
C TYR A 963 -42.71 29.63 -24.52
N PHE A 964 -42.92 30.18 -23.31
CA PHE A 964 -44.27 30.50 -22.80
C PHE A 964 -45.04 31.54 -23.63
N LYS A 965 -44.37 32.33 -24.46
CA LYS A 965 -45.04 33.26 -25.39
C LYS A 965 -45.54 32.55 -26.66
N ASN A 966 -44.95 31.43 -27.04
CA ASN A 966 -45.25 30.74 -28.30
C ASN A 966 -46.28 29.60 -28.14
N ASP A 967 -46.32 28.89 -27.01
CA ASP A 967 -47.26 27.76 -26.79
C ASP A 967 -48.65 28.18 -26.24
N PHE A 968 -48.84 29.46 -25.87
CA PHE A 968 -50.13 30.00 -25.40
C PHE A 968 -50.95 30.70 -26.50
N LYS A 969 -50.39 30.80 -27.72
CA LYS A 969 -51.11 31.13 -28.95
C LYS A 969 -51.56 29.83 -29.60
#